data_AF-A0A7C2AJ52-F1
#
_entry.id   AF-A0A7C2AJ52-F1
#
_cell.length_a   1.000
_cell.length_b   1.000
_cell.length_c   1.000
_cell.angle_alpha   90.00
_cell.angle_beta   90.00
_cell.angle_gamma   90.00
#
_symmetry.space_group_name_H-M   'P 1'
#
loop_
_entity.id
_entity.type
_entity.pdbx_description
1 polymer ?
#
loop_
_entity_poly.entity_id
_entity_poly.type
_entity_poly.pdbx_seq_one_letter_code
_entity_poly.pdbx_strand_id
1 'polypeptide(L)'
;MHLSRPAFLVPSVGFWRILFRERDSGGRVFQERRSPDPVGRGRPWIRDRPCLGGDSLQVRDPRCTRLTAPENNPNRERVRDVLRRALDLSPEERRAFVEKNLPAGESLRDALALLDEADELDGFLESPVLPAEESFEPALPESIGPYRVKRILGWGSMGVVYLAEQKSPARLVALKVLRLDASTETMAKRFRKEGELLARLSHPGVASIFEAGVAKLGAGEQPYLAMQYIQGRSITSYAEEHGLDRRERVRLLARVARAVVHAHEHGVLHRDLKPENILVTESGDPFVLDFGVAHTAKGNEDELTLTATGQVVGTLAYMAPEQARGGELDERADLFALGAILYELLTGELPFDVRGRLPHEALRIVADGDWRPPTLHDPTLTGDILAILATALAPEPVRRYPDVASFASDLERWLSGERIQARPPSAFDELVRFIRRNRALAIAATLVLLALGGLLAWGIGTARDLHEQEGLARILADQQSLADLKDMVDSLWPTSTSTVPAFDRWLASAHRLLERVPDDREILAQWGARGIAGPGRSRGWDGLEWDASGFLDELVVFGENDVPEMETRRDVAAAMFTRTVEDRREEWDAVRERVASDPRFAGLRLPPQEGLVPLGPDPVSGLEEFALWNTGEVPGRDADGFLEPRAEDALVLVLIPGGTVEIGSPDALSGEATTHYLGPPVPIDLDPFLIGKFEFTQAQWVRAFGFNPSDWDVGSTVRGKDITGLNPVESLSWQQCMELLPRIGLVLPTEAQWERAARGKSSDACLVGPTWESLDGLVNWNTYDSSGQVPGVELEDDGHFCHMPVGSFPPNTYGLYDVLGNVWEYCRDVYKVDYHELPHRPGDGLVIAEPDGDQPKRGRGWADLPSRYNVFSRGMNRFDGRGPATGLRPARRLSLEESADSRRTAGASIESTR
;
A
#
# COMPACT_ATOMS: atom_id res chain seq x y z
N MET A 1 31.65 -52.85 -50.29
CA MET A 1 31.95 -52.08 -51.51
C MET A 1 31.23 -50.75 -51.41
N HIS A 2 32.00 -49.69 -51.64
CA HIS A 2 31.71 -48.26 -51.78
C HIS A 2 30.28 -47.73 -52.08
N LEU A 3 30.01 -46.58 -51.43
CA LEU A 3 29.38 -45.31 -51.91
C LEU A 3 27.90 -45.38 -52.34
N SER A 4 26.97 -44.53 -51.85
CA SER A 4 27.04 -43.07 -51.65
C SER A 4 26.04 -42.53 -50.60
N ARG A 5 26.49 -41.49 -49.88
CA ARG A 5 25.82 -40.53 -48.95
C ARG A 5 25.06 -39.40 -49.70
N PRO A 6 24.48 -38.34 -49.06
CA PRO A 6 24.35 -37.94 -47.63
C PRO A 6 22.88 -37.54 -47.25
N ALA A 7 22.46 -37.11 -46.04
CA ALA A 7 23.13 -36.52 -44.89
C ALA A 7 22.36 -36.82 -43.58
N PHE A 8 23.10 -36.90 -42.47
CA PHE A 8 22.65 -36.97 -41.08
C PHE A 8 23.50 -35.99 -40.25
N LEU A 9 22.98 -35.64 -39.07
CA LEU A 9 23.67 -35.18 -37.84
C LEU A 9 23.88 -33.66 -37.57
N VAL A 10 23.07 -33.13 -36.63
CA VAL A 10 23.40 -32.56 -35.28
C VAL A 10 24.92 -32.58 -34.96
N PRO A 11 25.59 -31.56 -34.32
CA PRO A 11 25.21 -31.07 -32.98
C PRO A 11 25.70 -29.67 -32.47
N SER A 12 25.12 -29.25 -31.32
CA SER A 12 25.74 -28.64 -30.11
C SER A 12 26.74 -27.45 -30.14
N VAL A 13 26.41 -26.43 -29.31
CA VAL A 13 27.22 -25.80 -28.22
C VAL A 13 28.46 -24.92 -28.53
N GLY A 14 28.46 -23.70 -27.95
CA GLY A 14 29.59 -23.05 -27.24
C GLY A 14 30.17 -21.79 -27.90
N PHE A 15 30.24 -20.59 -27.29
CA PHE A 15 30.91 -20.06 -26.06
C PHE A 15 32.10 -19.13 -26.42
N TRP A 16 32.07 -17.89 -25.88
CA TRP A 16 33.11 -16.82 -25.69
C TRP A 16 33.72 -15.96 -26.83
N ARG A 17 33.31 -14.67 -26.82
CA ARG A 17 34.09 -13.44 -26.44
C ARG A 17 35.60 -13.36 -26.73
N ILE A 18 36.04 -12.22 -27.30
CA ILE A 18 37.22 -11.36 -26.98
C ILE A 18 37.37 -10.34 -28.15
N LEU A 19 37.22 -9.02 -27.97
CA LEU A 19 38.11 -7.98 -27.40
C LEU A 19 39.29 -7.50 -28.30
N PHE A 20 39.40 -6.16 -28.40
CA PHE A 20 40.51 -5.26 -28.81
C PHE A 20 40.81 -4.94 -30.30
N ARG A 21 40.70 -3.64 -30.70
CA ARG A 21 41.78 -2.61 -30.84
C ARG A 21 41.36 -1.39 -31.70
N GLU A 22 41.42 -0.15 -31.20
CA GLU A 22 42.43 0.93 -31.41
C GLU A 22 42.30 1.78 -32.70
N ARG A 23 42.11 3.12 -32.61
CA ARG A 23 43.16 4.17 -32.65
C ARG A 23 42.61 5.62 -32.79
N ASP A 24 43.15 6.54 -31.95
CA ASP A 24 43.73 7.89 -32.18
C ASP A 24 43.13 8.86 -33.24
N SER A 25 43.14 10.20 -33.14
CA SER A 25 43.61 11.22 -32.17
C SER A 25 43.22 12.63 -32.73
N GLY A 26 43.24 13.70 -31.91
CA GLY A 26 43.28 15.09 -32.42
C GLY A 26 42.76 16.15 -31.45
N GLY A 27 43.68 16.77 -30.70
CA GLY A 27 43.36 17.81 -29.71
C GLY A 27 43.22 19.23 -30.24
N ARG A 28 42.75 20.15 -29.36
CA ARG A 28 43.21 21.55 -29.33
C ARG A 28 42.91 22.20 -27.96
N VAL A 29 43.90 22.96 -27.50
CA VAL A 29 43.99 23.73 -26.25
C VAL A 29 43.41 25.13 -26.45
N PHE A 30 42.78 25.72 -25.44
CA PHE A 30 42.80 27.17 -25.20
C PHE A 30 42.72 27.50 -23.69
N GLN A 31 43.50 28.50 -23.30
CA GLN A 31 43.75 29.02 -21.95
C GLN A 31 42.95 30.32 -21.67
N GLU A 32 42.74 30.57 -20.37
CA GLU A 32 42.56 31.86 -19.64
C GLU A 32 41.30 32.73 -19.82
N ARG A 33 40.63 33.03 -18.68
CA ARG A 33 40.71 34.33 -17.96
C ARG A 33 39.95 34.34 -16.62
N ARG A 34 40.47 35.13 -15.66
CA ARG A 34 40.00 35.37 -14.28
C ARG A 34 39.06 36.59 -14.14
N SER A 35 38.22 36.51 -13.08
CA SER A 35 37.63 37.57 -12.21
C SER A 35 36.42 38.40 -12.72
N PRO A 36 35.61 39.04 -11.82
CA PRO A 36 35.34 38.84 -10.38
C PRO A 36 33.82 38.76 -10.01
N ASP A 37 33.54 38.47 -8.72
CA ASP A 37 32.26 38.53 -7.98
C ASP A 37 31.39 39.81 -8.19
N PRO A 38 30.06 39.76 -7.96
CA PRO A 38 29.53 40.09 -6.62
C PRO A 38 28.28 39.31 -6.14
N VAL A 39 28.34 38.90 -4.87
CA VAL A 39 27.33 39.06 -3.78
C VAL A 39 25.84 38.91 -4.13
N GLY A 40 25.18 37.90 -3.53
CA GLY A 40 23.77 38.05 -3.12
C GLY A 40 22.93 36.78 -2.93
N ARG A 41 22.74 36.42 -1.65
CA ARG A 41 21.56 35.75 -1.04
C ARG A 41 21.38 34.23 -1.16
N GLY A 42 21.05 33.62 -0.01
CA GLY A 42 20.45 32.29 0.14
C GLY A 42 21.41 31.22 0.64
N ARG A 43 21.64 31.12 1.96
CA ARG A 43 22.39 30.01 2.55
C ARG A 43 21.55 28.72 2.48
N PRO A 44 22.12 27.59 2.02
CA PRO A 44 21.47 26.28 2.07
C PRO A 44 21.62 25.64 3.46
N TRP A 45 20.62 24.84 3.84
CA TRP A 45 20.62 24.00 5.04
C TRP A 45 21.76 22.99 4.99
N ILE A 46 22.36 22.75 6.14
CA ILE A 46 23.55 21.94 6.39
C ILE A 46 23.29 20.48 5.98
N ARG A 47 23.89 20.07 4.85
CA ARG A 47 24.29 18.69 4.59
C ARG A 47 25.78 18.62 4.85
N ASP A 48 26.19 17.79 5.81
CA ASP A 48 27.42 16.99 5.79
C ASP A 48 27.56 16.24 7.12
N ARG A 49 27.21 14.94 7.14
CA ARG A 49 27.78 13.98 8.08
C ARG A 49 28.39 12.83 7.27
N PRO A 50 29.67 12.48 7.51
CA PRO A 50 30.26 11.29 6.92
C PRO A 50 29.80 10.04 7.69
N CYS A 51 29.42 9.01 6.94
CA CYS A 51 29.10 7.68 7.46
C CYS A 51 30.35 7.08 8.13
N LEU A 52 30.27 6.83 9.44
CA LEU A 52 31.20 5.94 10.14
C LEU A 52 30.57 4.55 10.22
N GLY A 53 31.28 3.57 9.67
CA GLY A 53 30.94 2.16 9.80
C GLY A 53 31.17 1.64 11.21
N GLY A 54 30.37 0.67 11.61
CA GLY A 54 30.53 -0.06 12.87
C GLY A 54 29.52 -1.20 12.94
N ASP A 55 30.04 -2.42 12.94
CA ASP A 55 29.34 -3.69 13.08
C ASP A 55 28.59 -3.85 14.42
N SER A 56 27.67 -4.83 14.43
CA SER A 56 26.98 -5.49 15.57
C SER A 56 25.76 -4.73 16.12
N LEU A 57 24.60 -5.33 16.42
CA LEU A 57 24.25 -6.68 16.88
C LEU A 57 22.83 -7.05 16.42
N GLN A 58 22.63 -8.32 16.06
CA GLN A 58 21.31 -8.91 15.81
C GLN A 58 20.54 -9.12 17.12
N VAL A 59 19.28 -8.69 17.18
CA VAL A 59 18.26 -9.25 18.08
C VAL A 59 17.07 -9.68 17.23
N ARG A 60 16.77 -10.98 17.27
CA ARG A 60 15.62 -11.63 16.62
C ARG A 60 14.41 -11.56 17.55
N ASP A 61 13.29 -11.01 17.09
CA ASP A 61 11.95 -11.37 17.57
C ASP A 61 11.15 -11.99 16.41
N PRO A 62 10.71 -13.26 16.49
CA PRO A 62 9.90 -13.89 15.47
C PRO A 62 8.42 -13.75 15.82
N ARG A 63 7.74 -12.69 15.35
CA ARG A 63 6.26 -12.60 15.27
C ARG A 63 5.83 -11.32 14.54
N CYS A 64 5.87 -11.31 13.21
CA CYS A 64 4.93 -10.51 12.42
C CYS A 64 4.91 -10.95 10.95
N THR A 65 3.96 -11.81 10.61
CA THR A 65 3.49 -12.04 9.25
C THR A 65 2.70 -10.83 8.77
N ARG A 66 3.16 -10.15 7.72
CA ARG A 66 2.29 -9.39 6.81
C ARG A 66 2.85 -9.40 5.39
N LEU A 67 1.98 -9.87 4.50
CA LEU A 67 2.12 -9.90 3.06
C LEU A 67 2.26 -8.48 2.50
N THR A 68 3.41 -8.19 1.89
CA THR A 68 3.54 -7.16 0.86
C THR A 68 4.46 -7.69 -0.25
N ALA A 69 3.92 -7.79 -1.45
CA ALA A 69 4.67 -7.81 -2.70
C ALA A 69 4.27 -6.51 -3.42
N PRO A 70 5.18 -5.82 -4.13
CA PRO A 70 5.83 -6.41 -5.31
C PRO A 70 7.30 -6.00 -5.47
N GLU A 71 8.18 -6.95 -5.79
CA GLU A 71 9.46 -6.64 -6.44
C GLU A 71 10.06 -7.92 -7.05
N ASN A 72 10.67 -7.78 -8.24
CA ASN A 72 11.28 -8.84 -9.02
C ASN A 72 12.34 -9.60 -8.21
N ASN A 73 11.94 -10.69 -7.55
CA ASN A 73 12.85 -11.57 -6.85
C ASN A 73 13.37 -12.64 -7.84
N PRO A 74 14.66 -12.60 -8.25
CA PRO A 74 15.23 -13.58 -9.18
C PRO A 74 15.16 -15.03 -8.68
N ASN A 75 14.88 -15.27 -7.38
CA ASN A 75 14.62 -16.61 -6.86
C ASN A 75 13.25 -17.18 -7.26
N ARG A 76 12.21 -16.37 -7.51
CA ARG A 76 10.87 -16.87 -7.85
C ARG A 76 10.77 -17.41 -9.29
N GLU A 77 11.41 -16.75 -10.25
CA GLU A 77 11.50 -17.28 -11.62
C GLU A 77 12.28 -18.59 -11.66
N ARG A 78 13.38 -18.67 -10.88
CA ARG A 78 14.18 -19.89 -10.79
C ARG A 78 13.43 -21.06 -10.17
N VAL A 79 12.59 -20.82 -9.15
CA VAL A 79 11.70 -21.85 -8.57
C VAL A 79 10.65 -22.31 -9.59
N ARG A 80 10.02 -21.39 -10.33
CA ARG A 80 9.05 -21.73 -11.38
C ARG A 80 9.66 -22.58 -12.50
N ASP A 81 10.87 -22.24 -12.94
CA ASP A 81 11.56 -22.99 -14.00
C ASP A 81 11.97 -24.39 -13.55
N VAL A 82 12.38 -24.56 -12.29
CA VAL A 82 12.71 -25.88 -11.73
C VAL A 82 11.45 -26.73 -11.56
N LEU A 83 10.35 -26.16 -11.06
CA LEU A 83 9.07 -26.87 -10.93
C LEU A 83 8.49 -27.28 -12.28
N ARG A 84 8.55 -26.41 -13.30
CA ARG A 84 8.08 -26.75 -14.64
C ARG A 84 8.83 -27.94 -15.23
N ARG A 85 10.15 -28.01 -15.01
CA ARG A 85 10.98 -29.13 -15.45
C ARG A 85 10.80 -30.39 -14.59
N ALA A 86 10.40 -30.24 -13.33
CA ALA A 86 10.09 -31.38 -12.46
C ALA A 86 8.81 -32.08 -12.90
N LEU A 87 7.80 -31.34 -13.38
CA LEU A 87 6.54 -31.93 -13.88
C LEU A 87 6.72 -32.82 -15.12
N ASP A 88 7.79 -32.61 -15.89
CA ASP A 88 8.16 -33.44 -17.04
C ASP A 88 8.84 -34.77 -16.63
N LEU A 89 9.11 -34.97 -15.33
CA LEU A 89 9.71 -36.19 -14.77
C LEU A 89 8.65 -37.10 -14.11
N SER A 90 9.00 -38.38 -13.95
CA SER A 90 8.14 -39.33 -13.23
C SER A 90 7.95 -38.91 -11.77
N PRO A 91 6.78 -39.16 -11.13
CA PRO A 91 6.49 -38.74 -9.74
C PRO A 91 7.61 -39.09 -8.75
N GLU A 92 8.23 -40.25 -8.93
CA GLU A 92 9.33 -40.77 -8.11
C GLU A 92 10.63 -39.94 -8.24
N GLU A 93 10.81 -39.26 -9.37
CA GLU A 93 12.00 -38.47 -9.71
C GLU A 93 11.82 -36.96 -9.46
N ARG A 94 10.58 -36.46 -9.40
CA ARG A 94 10.27 -35.03 -9.27
C ARG A 94 10.88 -34.42 -8.00
N ARG A 95 10.69 -35.09 -6.86
CA ARG A 95 11.16 -34.60 -5.56
C ARG A 95 12.68 -34.50 -5.49
N ALA A 96 13.38 -35.55 -5.92
CA ALA A 96 14.84 -35.59 -5.96
C ALA A 96 15.41 -34.55 -6.94
N PHE A 97 14.71 -34.28 -8.04
CA PHE A 97 15.09 -33.23 -9.00
C PHE A 97 14.97 -31.82 -8.41
N VAL A 98 13.88 -31.53 -7.69
CA VAL A 98 13.67 -30.23 -7.04
C VAL A 98 14.72 -29.99 -5.93
N GLU A 99 14.97 -30.98 -5.08
CA GLU A 99 15.99 -30.93 -4.02
C GLU A 99 17.42 -30.72 -4.55
N LYS A 100 17.73 -31.28 -5.72
CA LYS A 100 19.05 -31.14 -6.35
C LYS A 100 19.27 -29.79 -7.02
N ASN A 101 18.21 -29.14 -7.51
CA ASN A 101 18.31 -27.94 -8.36
C ASN A 101 17.97 -26.63 -7.63
N LEU A 102 17.48 -26.69 -6.40
CA LEU A 102 17.25 -25.52 -5.54
C LEU A 102 18.14 -25.56 -4.28
N PRO A 103 18.70 -24.41 -3.86
CA PRO A 103 19.50 -24.35 -2.63
C PRO A 103 18.62 -24.56 -1.39
N ALA A 104 19.19 -25.18 -0.34
CA ALA A 104 18.51 -25.39 0.93
C ALA A 104 18.08 -24.05 1.55
N GLY A 105 16.78 -23.89 1.82
CA GLY A 105 16.20 -22.63 2.30
C GLY A 105 14.69 -22.54 2.05
N GLU A 106 14.16 -21.32 2.12
CA GLU A 106 12.73 -21.02 1.95
C GLU A 106 12.21 -21.43 0.56
N SER A 107 12.96 -21.13 -0.50
CA SER A 107 12.62 -21.47 -1.89
C SER A 107 12.49 -22.98 -2.16
N LEU A 108 13.25 -23.83 -1.46
CA LEU A 108 13.14 -25.29 -1.60
C LEU A 108 11.90 -25.83 -0.88
N ARG A 109 11.57 -25.27 0.29
CA ARG A 109 10.36 -25.65 1.03
C ARG A 109 9.09 -25.29 0.27
N ASP A 110 9.04 -24.08 -0.29
CA ASP A 110 7.89 -23.62 -1.08
C ASP A 110 7.72 -24.47 -2.36
N ALA A 111 8.82 -24.83 -3.02
CA ALA A 111 8.78 -25.68 -4.21
C ALA A 111 8.31 -27.11 -3.89
N LEU A 112 8.78 -27.69 -2.79
CA LEU A 112 8.36 -29.03 -2.36
C LEU A 112 6.89 -29.06 -1.92
N ALA A 113 6.40 -28.03 -1.24
CA ALA A 113 4.99 -27.91 -0.87
C ALA A 113 4.07 -27.85 -2.10
N LEU A 114 4.44 -27.07 -3.12
CA LEU A 114 3.70 -26.99 -4.39
C LEU A 114 3.75 -28.29 -5.20
N LEU A 115 4.84 -29.05 -5.08
CA LEU A 115 4.98 -30.35 -5.74
C LEU A 115 4.11 -31.41 -5.04
N ASP A 116 4.07 -31.41 -3.71
CA ASP A 116 3.25 -32.33 -2.91
C ASP A 116 1.74 -32.09 -3.16
N GLU A 117 1.30 -30.83 -3.28
CA GLU A 117 -0.08 -30.50 -3.71
C GLU A 117 -0.41 -31.00 -5.14
N ALA A 118 0.56 -30.97 -6.05
CA ALA A 118 0.38 -31.44 -7.43
C ALA A 118 0.30 -32.97 -7.51
N ASP A 119 1.12 -33.69 -6.74
CA ASP A 119 1.09 -35.15 -6.69
C ASP A 119 -0.16 -35.68 -5.97
N GLU A 120 -0.74 -34.95 -5.01
CA GLU A 120 -2.05 -35.26 -4.40
C GLU A 120 -3.21 -35.15 -5.41
N LEU A 121 -3.13 -34.22 -6.37
CA LEU A 121 -4.11 -34.07 -7.45
C LEU A 121 -3.98 -35.16 -8.53
N ASP A 122 -2.77 -35.61 -8.85
CA ASP A 122 -2.52 -36.76 -9.75
C ASP A 122 -3.02 -38.08 -9.11
N GLY A 123 -2.87 -38.25 -7.79
CA GLY A 123 -3.35 -39.42 -7.04
C GLY A 123 -4.88 -39.54 -6.94
N PHE A 124 -5.61 -38.43 -7.07
CA PHE A 124 -7.08 -38.42 -7.11
C PHE A 124 -7.65 -38.98 -8.43
N LEU A 125 -6.84 -39.01 -9.50
CA LEU A 125 -7.23 -39.52 -10.81
C LEU A 125 -6.89 -41.01 -11.01
N GLU A 126 -6.12 -41.63 -10.12
CA GLU A 126 -5.78 -43.06 -10.14
C GLU A 126 -6.56 -43.89 -9.09
N SER A 127 -7.89 -43.80 -9.08
CA SER A 127 -8.82 -44.94 -8.91
C SER A 127 -10.25 -44.48 -8.60
N PRO A 128 -11.19 -44.91 -9.45
CA PRO A 128 -12.19 -45.85 -8.95
C PRO A 128 -12.02 -47.18 -9.68
N VAL A 129 -11.92 -48.25 -8.89
CA VAL A 129 -12.12 -49.62 -9.35
C VAL A 129 -13.49 -49.70 -10.02
N LEU A 130 -13.52 -49.66 -11.35
CA LEU A 130 -14.71 -50.03 -12.11
C LEU A 130 -14.86 -51.55 -12.03
N PRO A 131 -16.03 -52.08 -11.63
CA PRO A 131 -16.33 -53.49 -11.86
C PRO A 131 -16.29 -53.71 -13.38
N ALA A 132 -15.59 -54.76 -13.81
CA ALA A 132 -15.60 -55.20 -15.20
C ALA A 132 -17.05 -55.42 -15.65
N GLU A 133 -17.53 -54.63 -16.60
CA GLU A 133 -18.85 -54.82 -17.20
C GLU A 133 -18.87 -56.16 -17.93
N GLU A 134 -19.67 -57.09 -17.42
CA GLU A 134 -20.17 -58.22 -18.19
C GLU A 134 -20.83 -57.67 -19.46
N SER A 135 -20.41 -58.18 -20.62
CA SER A 135 -21.08 -57.97 -21.90
C SER A 135 -22.52 -58.45 -21.82
N PHE A 136 -23.45 -57.54 -21.52
CA PHE A 136 -24.87 -57.84 -21.40
C PHE A 136 -25.50 -57.92 -22.79
N GLU A 137 -25.53 -59.12 -23.38
CA GLU A 137 -26.44 -59.39 -24.50
C GLU A 137 -27.89 -59.36 -23.97
N PRO A 138 -28.76 -58.46 -24.48
CA PRO A 138 -30.13 -58.39 -24.00
C PRO A 138 -30.89 -59.66 -24.36
N ALA A 139 -31.54 -60.27 -23.36
CA ALA A 139 -32.38 -61.45 -23.57
C ALA A 139 -33.49 -61.18 -24.60
N LEU A 140 -33.85 -62.20 -25.37
CA LEU A 140 -34.98 -62.19 -26.30
C LEU A 140 -36.20 -62.89 -25.64
N PRO A 141 -37.05 -62.16 -24.89
CA PRO A 141 -38.24 -62.76 -24.27
C PRO A 141 -39.23 -63.22 -25.33
N GLU A 142 -40.05 -64.24 -25.05
CA GLU A 142 -41.08 -64.71 -25.99
C GLU A 142 -42.18 -63.64 -26.23
N SER A 143 -42.53 -62.90 -25.18
CA SER A 143 -43.53 -61.83 -25.23
C SER A 143 -43.25 -60.73 -24.20
N ILE A 144 -43.66 -59.51 -24.54
CA ILE A 144 -43.60 -58.34 -23.66
C ILE A 144 -44.99 -57.71 -23.67
N GLY A 145 -45.70 -57.76 -22.54
CA GLY A 145 -47.11 -57.36 -22.49
C GLY A 145 -47.95 -58.14 -23.53
N PRO A 146 -48.79 -57.47 -24.35
CA PRO A 146 -49.59 -58.13 -25.38
C PRO A 146 -48.82 -58.46 -26.69
N TYR A 147 -47.52 -58.15 -26.76
CA TYR A 147 -46.73 -58.26 -28.00
C TYR A 147 -45.85 -59.50 -28.00
N ARG A 148 -45.86 -60.26 -29.09
CA ARG A 148 -44.94 -61.39 -29.32
C ARG A 148 -43.65 -60.87 -29.95
N VAL A 149 -42.52 -61.06 -29.28
CA VAL A 149 -41.22 -60.57 -29.77
C VAL A 149 -40.69 -61.50 -30.86
N LYS A 150 -40.14 -60.93 -31.94
CA LYS A 150 -39.55 -61.65 -33.07
C LYS A 150 -38.03 -61.62 -33.06
N ARG A 151 -37.43 -60.43 -32.88
CA ARG A 151 -35.98 -60.20 -32.85
C ARG A 151 -35.66 -58.85 -32.23
N ILE A 152 -34.41 -58.64 -31.83
CA ILE A 152 -33.91 -57.32 -31.43
C ILE A 152 -33.66 -56.46 -32.67
N LEU A 153 -34.05 -55.19 -32.62
CA LEU A 153 -33.76 -54.15 -33.62
C LEU A 153 -32.51 -53.35 -33.24
N GLY A 154 -32.29 -53.11 -31.96
CA GLY A 154 -31.12 -52.42 -31.42
C GLY A 154 -31.14 -52.34 -29.90
N TRP A 155 -30.01 -52.02 -29.27
CA TRP A 155 -29.90 -51.78 -27.83
C TRP A 155 -28.90 -50.67 -27.55
N GLY A 156 -29.07 -49.98 -26.42
CA GLY A 156 -28.20 -48.90 -25.98
C GLY A 156 -28.44 -48.46 -24.54
N SER A 157 -27.89 -47.31 -24.16
CA SER A 157 -27.96 -46.75 -22.80
C SER A 157 -29.39 -46.56 -22.30
N MET A 158 -30.34 -46.26 -23.20
CA MET A 158 -31.74 -45.98 -22.86
C MET A 158 -32.65 -47.22 -22.86
N GLY A 159 -32.18 -48.38 -23.33
CA GLY A 159 -33.02 -49.58 -23.41
C GLY A 159 -32.76 -50.50 -24.59
N VAL A 160 -33.69 -51.43 -24.82
CA VAL A 160 -33.66 -52.42 -25.90
C VAL A 160 -34.90 -52.25 -26.77
N VAL A 161 -34.71 -52.20 -28.09
CA VAL A 161 -35.79 -52.10 -29.08
C VAL A 161 -35.98 -53.46 -29.73
N TYR A 162 -37.19 -53.99 -29.68
CA TYR A 162 -37.57 -55.27 -30.25
C TYR A 162 -38.50 -55.07 -31.45
N LEU A 163 -38.37 -55.90 -32.48
CA LEU A 163 -39.43 -56.10 -33.46
C LEU A 163 -40.41 -57.09 -32.84
N ALA A 164 -41.68 -56.68 -32.71
CA ALA A 164 -42.72 -57.51 -32.13
C ALA A 164 -43.98 -57.52 -33.01
N GLU A 165 -44.86 -58.48 -32.78
CA GLU A 165 -46.15 -58.61 -33.44
C GLU A 165 -47.28 -58.42 -32.42
N GLN A 166 -48.16 -57.46 -32.71
CA GLN A 166 -49.43 -57.29 -32.02
C GLN A 166 -50.47 -58.23 -32.64
N LYS A 167 -51.24 -58.95 -31.82
CA LYS A 167 -52.25 -59.90 -32.33
C LYS A 167 -53.53 -59.24 -32.84
N SER A 168 -53.98 -58.15 -32.21
CA SER A 168 -55.21 -57.45 -32.59
C SER A 168 -55.07 -55.94 -32.37
N PRO A 169 -55.12 -55.12 -33.43
CA PRO A 169 -55.00 -55.51 -34.85
C PRO A 169 -53.64 -56.19 -35.14
N ALA A 170 -53.61 -57.09 -36.12
CA ALA A 170 -52.40 -57.80 -36.52
C ALA A 170 -51.42 -56.86 -37.22
N ARG A 171 -50.29 -56.54 -36.58
CA ARG A 171 -49.24 -55.68 -37.16
C ARG A 171 -47.87 -55.89 -36.52
N LEU A 172 -46.84 -55.56 -37.28
CA LEU A 172 -45.48 -55.42 -36.76
C LEU A 172 -45.33 -54.07 -36.05
N VAL A 173 -44.70 -54.09 -34.89
CA VAL A 173 -44.41 -52.90 -34.07
C VAL A 173 -42.93 -52.91 -33.67
N ALA A 174 -42.36 -51.72 -33.53
CA ALA A 174 -41.12 -51.55 -32.78
C ALA A 174 -41.48 -51.34 -31.31
N LEU A 175 -40.91 -52.14 -30.43
CA LEU A 175 -41.21 -52.15 -29.00
C LEU A 175 -39.96 -51.75 -28.23
N LYS A 176 -39.90 -50.51 -27.75
CA LYS A 176 -38.78 -49.97 -26.99
C LYS A 176 -39.03 -50.18 -25.51
N VAL A 177 -38.25 -51.06 -24.89
CA VAL A 177 -38.24 -51.29 -23.44
C VAL A 177 -37.16 -50.45 -22.82
N LEU A 178 -37.51 -49.62 -21.83
CA LEU A 178 -36.59 -48.70 -21.21
C LEU A 178 -35.93 -49.33 -19.98
N ARG A 179 -34.63 -49.05 -19.81
CA ARG A 179 -33.85 -49.43 -18.61
C ARG A 179 -34.08 -48.40 -17.50
N LEU A 180 -35.19 -48.54 -16.80
CA LEU A 180 -35.55 -47.71 -15.64
C LEU A 180 -35.93 -48.64 -14.49
N ASP A 181 -35.37 -48.42 -13.30
CA ASP A 181 -35.91 -48.99 -12.07
C ASP A 181 -37.22 -48.27 -11.78
N ALA A 182 -38.34 -48.85 -12.19
CA ALA A 182 -39.68 -48.29 -11.97
C ALA A 182 -40.13 -48.39 -10.49
N SER A 183 -39.22 -48.16 -9.54
CA SER A 183 -39.43 -48.35 -8.11
C SER A 183 -40.41 -47.33 -7.48
N THR A 184 -40.86 -46.32 -8.23
CA THR A 184 -41.82 -45.32 -7.76
C THR A 184 -43.06 -45.21 -8.66
N GLU A 185 -44.24 -45.34 -8.05
CA GLU A 185 -45.55 -45.23 -8.69
C GLU A 185 -45.76 -43.87 -9.41
N THR A 186 -45.02 -42.83 -8.99
CA THR A 186 -45.02 -41.48 -9.55
C THR A 186 -44.34 -41.41 -10.94
N MET A 187 -43.23 -42.12 -11.16
CA MET A 187 -42.54 -42.17 -12.46
C MET A 187 -43.37 -42.93 -13.50
N ALA A 188 -43.98 -44.06 -13.12
CA ALA A 188 -44.84 -44.83 -14.01
C ALA A 188 -46.11 -44.06 -14.44
N LYS A 189 -46.64 -43.18 -13.57
CA LYS A 189 -47.77 -42.28 -13.90
C LYS A 189 -47.36 -41.14 -14.84
N ARG A 190 -46.18 -40.54 -14.65
CA ARG A 190 -45.62 -39.53 -15.58
C ARG A 190 -45.35 -40.12 -16.96
N PHE A 191 -44.70 -41.28 -17.00
CA PHE A 191 -44.40 -42.01 -18.23
C PHE A 191 -45.66 -42.31 -19.06
N ARG A 192 -46.73 -42.81 -18.41
CA ARG A 192 -48.02 -43.03 -19.09
C ARG A 192 -48.64 -41.75 -19.62
N LYS A 193 -48.65 -40.68 -18.81
CA LYS A 193 -49.23 -39.38 -19.19
C LYS A 193 -48.50 -38.74 -20.37
N GLU A 194 -47.19 -38.90 -20.47
CA GLU A 194 -46.39 -38.40 -21.59
C GLU A 194 -46.47 -39.31 -22.82
N GLY A 195 -46.49 -40.62 -22.63
CA GLY A 195 -46.78 -41.57 -23.72
C GLY A 195 -48.13 -41.29 -24.40
N GLU A 196 -49.15 -40.91 -23.61
CA GLU A 196 -50.45 -40.46 -24.13
C GLU A 196 -50.38 -39.13 -24.89
N LEU A 197 -49.50 -38.20 -24.50
CA LEU A 197 -49.28 -36.95 -25.23
C LEU A 197 -48.59 -37.22 -26.57
N LEU A 198 -47.57 -38.08 -26.57
CA LEU A 198 -46.84 -38.46 -27.78
C LEU A 198 -47.69 -39.30 -28.75
N ALA A 199 -48.61 -40.13 -28.24
CA ALA A 199 -49.56 -40.88 -29.07
C ALA A 199 -50.54 -39.99 -29.85
N ARG A 200 -50.68 -38.70 -29.48
CA ARG A 200 -51.51 -37.73 -30.20
C ARG A 200 -50.79 -37.09 -31.40
N LEU A 201 -49.47 -37.22 -31.49
CA LEU A 201 -48.70 -36.76 -32.64
C LEU A 201 -48.98 -37.66 -33.84
N SER A 202 -49.66 -37.12 -34.85
CA SER A 202 -49.98 -37.82 -36.08
C SER A 202 -49.47 -37.03 -37.28
N HIS A 203 -48.27 -37.37 -37.75
CA HIS A 203 -47.66 -36.74 -38.91
C HIS A 203 -46.97 -37.79 -39.80
N PRO A 204 -47.06 -37.70 -41.14
CA PRO A 204 -46.47 -38.67 -42.06
C PRO A 204 -44.94 -38.80 -41.96
N GLY A 205 -44.26 -37.84 -41.32
CA GLY A 205 -42.81 -37.87 -41.05
C GLY A 205 -42.43 -38.13 -39.58
N VAL A 206 -43.37 -38.51 -38.72
CA VAL A 206 -43.11 -38.88 -37.32
C VAL A 206 -43.61 -40.31 -37.09
N ALA A 207 -42.77 -41.17 -36.53
CA ALA A 207 -43.18 -42.54 -36.21
C ALA A 207 -44.32 -42.54 -35.19
N SER A 208 -45.46 -43.13 -35.55
CA SER A 208 -46.64 -43.12 -34.69
C SER A 208 -46.43 -43.99 -33.45
N ILE A 209 -46.76 -43.46 -32.28
CA ILE A 209 -46.78 -44.22 -31.03
C ILE A 209 -48.17 -44.82 -30.87
N PHE A 210 -48.21 -46.13 -30.68
CA PHE A 210 -49.45 -46.87 -30.53
C PHE A 210 -49.88 -47.04 -29.09
N GLU A 211 -48.93 -47.28 -28.19
CA GLU A 211 -49.22 -47.57 -26.78
C GLU A 211 -47.97 -47.33 -25.91
N ALA A 212 -48.17 -46.80 -24.71
CA ALA A 212 -47.17 -46.81 -23.64
C ALA A 212 -47.70 -47.67 -22.49
N GLY A 213 -46.90 -48.63 -22.04
CA GLY A 213 -47.30 -49.59 -21.01
C GLY A 213 -46.17 -49.98 -20.08
N VAL A 214 -46.46 -50.90 -19.16
CA VAL A 214 -45.48 -51.48 -18.24
C VAL A 214 -45.58 -52.99 -18.35
N ALA A 215 -44.47 -53.67 -18.56
CA ALA A 215 -44.39 -55.12 -18.63
C ALA A 215 -43.41 -55.65 -17.58
N LYS A 216 -43.72 -56.81 -17.00
CA LYS A 216 -42.83 -57.48 -16.07
C LYS A 216 -41.76 -58.25 -16.83
N LEU A 217 -40.50 -57.84 -16.68
CA LEU A 217 -39.34 -58.40 -17.38
C LEU A 217 -38.20 -58.59 -16.39
N GLY A 218 -37.64 -59.81 -16.31
CA GLY A 218 -36.42 -60.13 -15.55
C GLY A 218 -36.26 -59.45 -14.17
N ALA A 219 -35.69 -58.25 -14.18
CA ALA A 219 -35.34 -57.41 -13.03
C ALA A 219 -36.51 -56.61 -12.40
N GLY A 220 -37.72 -56.58 -12.98
CA GLY A 220 -38.85 -55.85 -12.38
C GLY A 220 -39.95 -55.46 -13.37
N GLU A 221 -40.78 -54.51 -12.97
CA GLU A 221 -41.69 -53.81 -13.89
C GLU A 221 -40.88 -52.81 -14.73
N GLN A 222 -40.93 -52.94 -16.05
CA GLN A 222 -40.20 -52.07 -16.98
C GLN A 222 -41.19 -51.38 -17.94
N PRO A 223 -41.08 -50.06 -18.12
CA PRO A 223 -41.89 -49.35 -19.08
C PRO A 223 -41.50 -49.72 -20.52
N TYR A 224 -42.51 -49.87 -21.37
CA TYR A 224 -42.34 -50.08 -22.80
C TYR A 224 -43.14 -49.07 -23.63
N LEU A 225 -42.65 -48.78 -24.83
CA LEU A 225 -43.33 -47.97 -25.84
C LEU A 225 -43.49 -48.81 -27.11
N ALA A 226 -44.73 -49.05 -27.52
CA ALA A 226 -45.05 -49.69 -28.79
C ALA A 226 -45.28 -48.62 -29.85
N MET A 227 -44.47 -48.65 -30.90
CA MET A 227 -44.47 -47.65 -31.97
C MET A 227 -44.46 -48.31 -33.35
N GLN A 228 -44.73 -47.51 -34.37
CA GLN A 228 -44.66 -47.91 -35.77
C GLN A 228 -43.26 -48.47 -36.09
N TYR A 229 -43.23 -49.68 -36.64
CA TYR A 229 -41.99 -50.22 -37.18
C TYR A 229 -41.70 -49.59 -38.54
N ILE A 230 -40.59 -48.84 -38.64
CA ILE A 230 -40.12 -48.25 -39.89
C ILE A 230 -39.02 -49.15 -40.45
N GLN A 231 -39.25 -49.69 -41.65
CA GLN A 231 -38.23 -50.41 -42.40
C GLN A 231 -37.44 -49.40 -43.25
N GLY A 232 -36.36 -48.87 -42.68
CA GLY A 232 -35.52 -47.87 -43.31
C GLY A 232 -34.09 -47.90 -42.79
N ARG A 233 -33.25 -47.00 -43.31
CA ARG A 233 -31.85 -46.79 -42.90
C ARG A 233 -31.72 -45.38 -42.31
N SER A 234 -30.67 -45.11 -41.53
CA SER A 234 -30.44 -43.75 -41.02
C SER A 234 -30.32 -42.75 -42.18
N ILE A 235 -30.66 -41.49 -41.93
CA ILE A 235 -30.62 -40.44 -42.96
C ILE A 235 -29.25 -40.29 -43.63
N THR A 236 -28.17 -40.48 -42.88
CA THR A 236 -26.78 -40.44 -43.39
C THR A 236 -26.48 -41.65 -44.26
N SER A 237 -26.74 -42.88 -43.79
CA SER A 237 -26.50 -44.10 -44.57
C SER A 237 -27.34 -44.13 -45.85
N TYR A 238 -28.61 -43.74 -45.79
CA TYR A 238 -29.47 -43.64 -46.98
C TYR A 238 -28.88 -42.66 -48.01
N ALA A 239 -28.44 -41.47 -47.56
CA ALA A 239 -27.88 -40.45 -48.44
C ALA A 239 -26.56 -40.89 -49.10
N GLU A 240 -25.74 -41.66 -48.39
CA GLU A 240 -24.48 -42.22 -48.91
C GLU A 240 -24.72 -43.36 -49.88
N GLU A 241 -25.51 -44.36 -49.51
CA GLU A 241 -25.75 -45.56 -50.32
C GLU A 241 -26.48 -45.26 -51.63
N HIS A 242 -27.36 -44.25 -51.64
CA HIS A 242 -28.09 -43.80 -52.83
C HIS A 242 -27.35 -42.71 -53.60
N GLY A 243 -26.19 -42.24 -53.10
CA GLY A 243 -25.37 -41.23 -53.77
C GLY A 243 -26.07 -39.87 -53.95
N LEU A 244 -26.88 -39.45 -52.96
CA LEU A 244 -27.69 -38.24 -53.06
C LEU A 244 -26.84 -36.98 -53.23
N ASP A 245 -27.25 -36.10 -54.13
CA ASP A 245 -26.63 -34.80 -54.32
C ASP A 245 -26.97 -33.80 -53.20
N ARG A 246 -26.29 -32.65 -53.20
CA ARG A 246 -26.49 -31.61 -52.18
C ARG A 246 -27.95 -31.17 -52.04
N ARG A 247 -28.67 -31.01 -53.14
CA ARG A 247 -30.05 -30.52 -53.15
C ARG A 247 -31.00 -31.60 -52.67
N GLU A 248 -30.73 -32.86 -52.99
CA GLU A 248 -31.48 -34.01 -52.48
C GLU A 248 -31.31 -34.19 -50.97
N ARG A 249 -30.09 -34.03 -50.46
CA ARG A 249 -29.81 -34.07 -49.01
C ARG A 249 -30.51 -32.95 -48.24
N VAL A 250 -30.47 -31.72 -48.77
CA VAL A 250 -31.22 -30.59 -48.18
C VAL A 250 -32.73 -30.81 -48.25
N ARG A 251 -33.25 -31.37 -49.34
CA ARG A 251 -34.68 -31.70 -49.47
C ARG A 251 -35.12 -32.74 -48.45
N LEU A 252 -34.27 -33.74 -48.19
CA LEU A 252 -34.53 -34.76 -47.18
C LEU A 252 -34.61 -34.15 -45.79
N LEU A 253 -33.66 -33.29 -45.43
CA LEU A 253 -33.68 -32.60 -44.14
C LEU A 253 -34.82 -31.59 -44.01
N ALA A 254 -35.21 -30.89 -45.08
CA ALA A 254 -36.36 -29.98 -45.05
C ALA A 254 -37.66 -30.72 -44.64
N ARG A 255 -37.85 -31.95 -45.16
CA ARG A 255 -38.97 -32.81 -44.76
C ARG A 255 -38.89 -33.23 -43.29
N VAL A 256 -37.70 -33.51 -42.77
CA VAL A 256 -37.46 -33.79 -41.35
C VAL A 256 -37.79 -32.57 -40.50
N ALA A 257 -37.30 -31.39 -40.87
CA ALA A 257 -37.56 -30.15 -40.15
C ALA A 257 -39.07 -29.86 -40.08
N ARG A 258 -39.83 -30.11 -41.16
CA ARG A 258 -41.31 -30.01 -41.14
C ARG A 258 -41.97 -31.00 -40.19
N ALA A 259 -41.43 -32.21 -40.05
CA ALA A 259 -41.92 -33.17 -39.06
C ALA A 259 -41.64 -32.71 -37.62
N VAL A 260 -40.48 -32.08 -37.36
CA VAL A 260 -40.14 -31.50 -36.05
C VAL A 260 -41.01 -30.28 -35.73
N VAL A 261 -41.29 -29.40 -36.71
CA VAL A 261 -42.24 -28.27 -36.55
C VAL A 261 -43.59 -28.76 -36.04
N HIS A 262 -44.12 -29.84 -36.64
CA HIS A 262 -45.39 -30.41 -36.20
C HIS A 262 -45.36 -30.86 -34.74
N ALA A 263 -44.23 -31.40 -34.25
CA ALA A 263 -44.08 -31.77 -32.86
C ALA A 263 -44.01 -30.54 -31.93
N HIS A 264 -43.28 -29.50 -32.33
CA HIS A 264 -43.17 -28.23 -31.60
C HIS A 264 -44.52 -27.51 -31.47
N GLU A 265 -45.34 -27.50 -32.53
CA GLU A 265 -46.72 -26.94 -32.50
C GLU A 265 -47.63 -27.63 -31.46
N HIS A 266 -47.32 -28.87 -31.10
CA HIS A 266 -48.02 -29.65 -30.07
C HIS A 266 -47.31 -29.62 -28.71
N GLY A 267 -46.28 -28.77 -28.56
CA GLY A 267 -45.53 -28.57 -27.31
C GLY A 267 -44.54 -29.68 -26.98
N VAL A 268 -44.12 -30.49 -27.97
CA VAL A 268 -43.21 -31.63 -27.78
C VAL A 268 -41.83 -31.32 -28.36
N LEU A 269 -40.82 -31.20 -27.49
CA LEU A 269 -39.40 -31.10 -27.87
C LEU A 269 -38.77 -32.49 -28.01
N HIS A 270 -37.85 -32.67 -28.96
CA HIS A 270 -37.19 -33.95 -29.19
C HIS A 270 -36.01 -34.20 -28.24
N ARG A 271 -35.10 -33.22 -28.06
CA ARG A 271 -33.95 -33.19 -27.11
C ARG A 271 -32.77 -34.13 -27.38
N ASP A 272 -32.95 -35.14 -28.23
CA ASP A 272 -31.86 -36.06 -28.65
C ASP A 272 -31.86 -36.29 -30.18
N LEU A 273 -32.01 -35.23 -30.99
CA LEU A 273 -31.98 -35.38 -32.45
C LEU A 273 -30.58 -35.75 -32.93
N LYS A 274 -30.49 -36.83 -33.70
CA LYS A 274 -29.27 -37.36 -34.32
C LYS A 274 -29.62 -38.24 -35.53
N PRO A 275 -28.68 -38.53 -36.43
CA PRO A 275 -28.95 -39.30 -37.64
C PRO A 275 -29.61 -40.67 -37.41
N GLU A 276 -29.27 -41.36 -36.33
CA GLU A 276 -29.81 -42.68 -35.98
C GLU A 276 -31.31 -42.63 -35.59
N ASN A 277 -31.78 -41.47 -35.16
CA ASN A 277 -33.18 -41.22 -34.81
C ASN A 277 -34.01 -40.74 -36.02
N ILE A 278 -33.43 -40.72 -37.23
CA ILE A 278 -34.14 -40.37 -38.46
C ILE A 278 -33.96 -41.51 -39.47
N LEU A 279 -35.03 -42.30 -39.68
CA LEU A 279 -35.02 -43.39 -40.64
C LEU A 279 -35.66 -42.99 -41.96
N VAL A 280 -35.04 -43.37 -43.07
CA VAL A 280 -35.53 -43.15 -44.42
C VAL A 280 -35.87 -44.49 -45.04
N THR A 281 -37.12 -44.63 -45.47
CA THR A 281 -37.59 -45.84 -46.18
C THR A 281 -36.95 -45.93 -47.57
N GLU A 282 -37.03 -47.11 -48.19
CA GLU A 282 -36.60 -47.29 -49.60
C GLU A 282 -37.32 -46.34 -50.58
N SER A 283 -38.52 -45.87 -50.23
CA SER A 283 -39.27 -44.86 -51.00
C SER A 283 -38.74 -43.43 -50.85
N GLY A 284 -37.74 -43.20 -49.99
CA GLY A 284 -37.18 -41.88 -49.71
C GLY A 284 -37.98 -41.04 -48.73
N ASP A 285 -38.84 -41.66 -47.90
CA ASP A 285 -39.65 -40.96 -46.91
C ASP A 285 -38.95 -40.96 -45.54
N PRO A 286 -38.60 -39.79 -44.97
CA PRO A 286 -37.95 -39.70 -43.67
C PRO A 286 -38.96 -39.73 -42.52
N PHE A 287 -38.63 -40.48 -41.47
CA PHE A 287 -39.38 -40.64 -40.24
C PHE A 287 -38.50 -40.30 -39.05
N VAL A 288 -38.91 -39.33 -38.24
CA VAL A 288 -38.29 -39.03 -36.95
C VAL A 288 -38.82 -40.00 -35.90
N LEU A 289 -37.89 -40.61 -35.16
CA LEU A 289 -38.14 -41.58 -34.09
C LEU A 289 -37.93 -40.94 -32.72
N ASP A 290 -38.45 -41.58 -31.65
CA ASP A 290 -37.96 -41.39 -30.27
C ASP A 290 -38.03 -39.96 -29.66
N PHE A 291 -39.13 -39.23 -29.87
CA PHE A 291 -39.37 -37.94 -29.20
C PHE A 291 -39.36 -38.04 -27.67
N GLY A 292 -38.39 -37.38 -27.01
CA GLY A 292 -38.47 -36.90 -25.62
C GLY A 292 -38.59 -37.90 -24.46
N VAL A 293 -38.77 -39.20 -24.72
CA VAL A 293 -39.13 -40.20 -23.68
C VAL A 293 -38.02 -40.41 -22.62
N ALA A 294 -36.77 -40.11 -22.93
CA ALA A 294 -35.63 -40.42 -22.08
C ALA A 294 -35.34 -39.41 -20.97
N HIS A 295 -35.78 -38.16 -21.11
CA HIS A 295 -35.41 -37.09 -20.19
C HIS A 295 -36.44 -36.83 -19.09
N THR A 296 -37.67 -37.32 -19.27
CA THR A 296 -38.76 -37.14 -18.32
C THR A 296 -38.92 -38.30 -17.33
N ALA A 297 -38.29 -39.44 -17.63
CA ALA A 297 -38.15 -40.53 -16.67
C ALA A 297 -37.06 -40.26 -15.61
N LYS A 298 -36.10 -39.36 -15.91
CA LYS A 298 -35.18 -38.79 -14.93
C LYS A 298 -35.84 -37.55 -14.33
N GLY A 299 -36.00 -37.51 -13.01
CA GLY A 299 -36.55 -36.34 -12.33
C GLY A 299 -35.72 -35.09 -12.62
N ASN A 300 -36.35 -33.91 -12.54
CA ASN A 300 -35.80 -32.62 -12.96
C ASN A 300 -34.63 -32.09 -12.09
N GLU A 301 -33.90 -32.94 -11.35
CA GLU A 301 -32.91 -32.50 -10.35
C GLU A 301 -31.61 -33.30 -10.29
N ASP A 302 -31.35 -34.32 -11.12
CA ASP A 302 -30.09 -35.07 -11.03
C ASP A 302 -29.24 -34.97 -12.30
N GLU A 303 -27.99 -34.53 -12.06
CA GLU A 303 -26.83 -34.46 -12.94
C GLU A 303 -26.87 -35.46 -14.11
N LEU A 304 -26.43 -34.98 -15.29
CA LEU A 304 -26.02 -35.78 -16.45
C LEU A 304 -25.03 -36.87 -16.02
N THR A 305 -25.56 -37.98 -15.52
CA THR A 305 -24.83 -39.18 -15.14
C THR A 305 -24.41 -39.88 -16.42
N LEU A 306 -23.32 -39.39 -17.00
CA LEU A 306 -22.62 -39.98 -18.13
C LEU A 306 -21.72 -41.10 -17.59
N THR A 307 -22.31 -42.25 -17.35
CA THR A 307 -21.58 -43.46 -16.97
C THR A 307 -20.72 -43.96 -18.13
N ALA A 308 -19.41 -43.85 -17.95
CA ALA A 308 -18.30 -44.61 -18.50
C ALA A 308 -18.59 -45.59 -19.66
N THR A 309 -18.84 -45.10 -20.87
CA THR A 309 -18.61 -45.89 -22.10
C THR A 309 -18.18 -44.97 -23.26
N GLY A 310 -17.07 -45.32 -23.93
CA GLY A 310 -16.47 -44.55 -25.04
C GLY A 310 -17.30 -44.49 -26.33
N GLN A 311 -18.53 -45.02 -26.35
CA GLN A 311 -19.47 -44.89 -27.48
C GLN A 311 -20.35 -43.62 -27.39
N VAL A 312 -20.38 -42.93 -26.24
CA VAL A 312 -21.22 -41.73 -26.01
C VAL A 312 -20.67 -40.47 -26.70
N VAL A 313 -19.41 -40.51 -27.14
CA VAL A 313 -18.68 -39.35 -27.68
C VAL A 313 -19.24 -38.85 -29.02
N GLY A 314 -19.80 -39.74 -29.86
CA GLY A 314 -20.39 -39.36 -31.16
C GLY A 314 -21.74 -38.63 -31.04
N THR A 315 -22.51 -38.91 -29.99
CA THR A 315 -23.83 -38.27 -29.77
C THR A 315 -23.68 -36.82 -29.29
N LEU A 316 -22.57 -36.48 -28.61
CA LEU A 316 -22.31 -35.12 -28.13
C LEU A 316 -22.20 -34.09 -29.26
N ALA A 317 -21.81 -34.50 -30.47
CA ALA A 317 -21.65 -33.59 -31.61
C ALA A 317 -22.94 -32.91 -32.09
N TYR A 318 -24.12 -33.46 -31.74
CA TYR A 318 -25.43 -32.90 -32.11
C TYR A 318 -26.07 -32.11 -30.97
N MET A 319 -25.45 -32.10 -29.79
CA MET A 319 -25.96 -31.41 -28.61
C MET A 319 -25.78 -29.90 -28.75
N ALA A 320 -26.80 -29.12 -28.42
CA ALA A 320 -26.68 -27.66 -28.41
C ALA A 320 -25.74 -27.20 -27.27
N PRO A 321 -24.98 -26.09 -27.43
CA PRO A 321 -24.06 -25.60 -26.40
C PRO A 321 -24.73 -25.37 -25.04
N GLU A 322 -25.97 -24.86 -25.01
CA GLU A 322 -26.76 -24.70 -23.79
C GLU A 322 -27.15 -26.03 -23.15
N GLN A 323 -27.36 -27.08 -23.95
CA GLN A 323 -27.64 -28.43 -23.47
C GLN A 323 -26.39 -29.09 -22.88
N ALA A 324 -25.21 -28.83 -23.46
CA ALA A 324 -23.92 -29.27 -22.91
C ALA A 324 -23.58 -28.58 -21.58
N ARG A 325 -24.07 -27.35 -21.36
CA ARG A 325 -23.91 -26.59 -20.10
C ARG A 325 -24.98 -26.90 -19.05
N GLY A 326 -26.01 -27.69 -19.37
CA GLY A 326 -27.11 -28.00 -18.45
C GLY A 326 -28.11 -26.85 -18.24
N GLY A 327 -28.27 -25.95 -19.21
CA GLY A 327 -29.23 -24.84 -19.16
C GLY A 327 -30.66 -25.25 -19.54
N GLU A 328 -31.62 -24.33 -19.37
CA GLU A 328 -33.01 -24.54 -19.84
C GLU A 328 -33.07 -24.70 -21.37
N LEU A 329 -33.82 -25.69 -21.84
CA LEU A 329 -33.94 -26.04 -23.26
C LEU A 329 -35.28 -25.58 -23.83
N ASP A 330 -35.23 -24.89 -24.97
CA ASP A 330 -36.38 -24.57 -25.82
C ASP A 330 -36.27 -25.26 -27.19
N GLU A 331 -37.17 -24.91 -28.12
CA GLU A 331 -37.19 -25.45 -29.50
C GLU A 331 -35.90 -25.21 -30.30
N ARG A 332 -35.06 -24.25 -29.88
CA ARG A 332 -33.82 -23.90 -30.58
C ARG A 332 -32.69 -24.89 -30.31
N ALA A 333 -32.82 -25.75 -29.30
CA ALA A 333 -31.93 -26.88 -29.09
C ALA A 333 -32.11 -27.94 -30.21
N ASP A 334 -33.36 -28.27 -30.56
CA ASP A 334 -33.66 -29.17 -31.67
C ASP A 334 -33.25 -28.56 -33.02
N LEU A 335 -33.40 -27.23 -33.16
CA LEU A 335 -32.93 -26.49 -34.34
C LEU A 335 -31.43 -26.63 -34.55
N PHE A 336 -30.65 -26.50 -33.48
CA PHE A 336 -29.21 -26.67 -33.54
C PHE A 336 -28.84 -28.09 -33.98
N ALA A 337 -29.49 -29.11 -33.41
CA ALA A 337 -29.27 -30.50 -33.79
C ALA A 337 -29.59 -30.76 -35.28
N LEU A 338 -30.67 -30.18 -35.81
CA LEU A 338 -30.97 -30.22 -37.25
C LEU A 338 -29.88 -29.53 -38.08
N GLY A 339 -29.33 -28.41 -37.61
CA GLY A 339 -28.18 -27.74 -38.22
C GLY A 339 -26.92 -28.62 -38.25
N ALA A 340 -26.66 -29.35 -37.17
CA ALA A 340 -25.54 -30.29 -37.08
C ALA A 340 -25.71 -31.49 -38.03
N ILE A 341 -26.93 -32.02 -38.13
CA ILE A 341 -27.27 -33.08 -39.11
C ILE A 341 -27.14 -32.55 -40.55
N LEU A 342 -27.55 -31.30 -40.81
CA LEU A 342 -27.35 -30.68 -42.12
C LEU A 342 -25.86 -30.58 -42.47
N TYR A 343 -25.04 -30.14 -41.50
CA TYR A 343 -23.60 -30.03 -41.67
C TYR A 343 -22.99 -31.38 -42.07
N GLU A 344 -23.34 -32.45 -41.35
CA GLU A 344 -22.84 -33.80 -41.64
C GLU A 344 -23.34 -34.32 -43.00
N LEU A 345 -24.63 -34.12 -43.32
CA LEU A 345 -25.15 -34.50 -44.64
C LEU A 345 -24.41 -33.79 -45.78
N LEU A 346 -24.02 -32.53 -45.59
CA LEU A 346 -23.34 -31.75 -46.63
C LEU A 346 -21.85 -32.04 -46.74
N THR A 347 -21.18 -32.39 -45.64
CA THR A 347 -19.71 -32.49 -45.57
C THR A 347 -19.19 -33.91 -45.38
N GLY A 348 -20.01 -34.83 -44.86
CA GLY A 348 -19.60 -36.15 -44.39
C GLY A 348 -18.86 -36.14 -43.04
N GLU A 349 -18.68 -34.96 -42.43
CA GLU A 349 -17.93 -34.79 -41.19
C GLU A 349 -18.79 -34.13 -40.10
N LEU A 350 -18.39 -34.27 -38.84
CA LEU A 350 -19.09 -33.64 -37.72
C LEU A 350 -18.71 -32.16 -37.57
N PRO A 351 -19.63 -31.28 -37.10
CA PRO A 351 -19.34 -29.87 -36.88
C PRO A 351 -18.32 -29.63 -35.75
N PHE A 352 -18.20 -30.57 -34.81
CA PHE A 352 -17.28 -30.51 -33.67
C PHE A 352 -16.27 -31.66 -33.67
N ASP A 353 -15.05 -31.38 -33.19
CA ASP A 353 -13.94 -32.35 -33.12
C ASP A 353 -14.02 -33.27 -31.90
N VAL A 354 -15.11 -34.02 -31.78
CA VAL A 354 -15.35 -34.88 -30.62
C VAL A 354 -14.77 -36.29 -30.79
N ARG A 355 -14.49 -36.74 -32.02
CA ARG A 355 -14.05 -38.13 -32.28
C ARG A 355 -12.71 -38.42 -31.56
N GLY A 356 -12.66 -39.51 -30.80
CA GLY A 356 -11.47 -39.96 -30.07
C GLY A 356 -11.13 -39.16 -28.80
N ARG A 357 -11.97 -38.19 -28.41
CA ARG A 357 -11.83 -37.42 -27.16
C ARG A 357 -12.48 -38.11 -25.98
N LEU A 358 -12.04 -37.78 -24.77
CA LEU A 358 -12.73 -38.20 -23.55
C LEU A 358 -14.10 -37.48 -23.43
N PRO A 359 -15.14 -38.09 -22.83
CA PRO A 359 -16.48 -37.50 -22.78
C PRO A 359 -16.55 -36.07 -22.21
N HIS A 360 -15.76 -35.75 -21.18
CA HIS A 360 -15.72 -34.41 -20.58
C HIS A 360 -15.03 -33.38 -21.49
N GLU A 361 -14.02 -33.77 -22.27
CA GLU A 361 -13.38 -32.89 -23.26
C GLU A 361 -14.32 -32.59 -24.43
N ALA A 362 -15.04 -33.62 -24.91
CA ALA A 362 -16.04 -33.47 -25.96
C ALA A 362 -17.19 -32.54 -25.52
N LEU A 363 -17.66 -32.67 -24.27
CA LEU A 363 -18.65 -31.76 -23.70
C LEU A 363 -18.16 -30.31 -23.66
N ARG A 364 -16.91 -30.07 -23.27
CA ARG A 364 -16.33 -28.71 -23.26
C ARG A 364 -16.29 -28.10 -24.66
N ILE A 365 -15.81 -28.87 -25.66
CA ILE A 365 -15.75 -28.40 -27.07
C ILE A 365 -17.14 -27.99 -27.57
N VAL A 366 -18.16 -28.79 -27.27
CA VAL A 366 -19.54 -28.50 -27.68
C VAL A 366 -20.11 -27.33 -26.88
N ALA A 367 -19.79 -27.23 -25.59
CA ALA A 367 -20.19 -26.10 -24.74
C ALA A 367 -19.52 -24.79 -25.16
N ASP A 368 -18.33 -24.79 -25.75
CA ASP A 368 -17.69 -23.57 -26.25
C ASP A 368 -18.38 -23.07 -27.54
N GLY A 369 -19.00 -23.96 -28.32
CA GLY A 369 -19.76 -23.62 -29.52
C GLY A 369 -18.91 -23.34 -30.77
N ASP A 370 -17.60 -23.63 -30.71
CA ASP A 370 -16.65 -23.43 -31.81
C ASP A 370 -16.75 -24.55 -32.86
N TRP A 371 -17.78 -24.49 -33.70
CA TRP A 371 -17.96 -25.42 -34.82
C TRP A 371 -17.01 -25.12 -35.98
N ARG A 372 -16.57 -26.16 -36.70
CA ARG A 372 -15.63 -26.05 -37.82
C ARG A 372 -16.31 -25.48 -39.07
N PRO A 373 -15.71 -24.51 -39.79
CA PRO A 373 -16.29 -24.04 -41.05
C PRO A 373 -16.40 -25.16 -42.09
N PRO A 374 -17.54 -25.30 -42.79
CA PRO A 374 -17.77 -26.41 -43.73
C PRO A 374 -16.92 -26.26 -44.99
N THR A 375 -16.45 -25.04 -45.27
CA THR A 375 -15.52 -24.70 -46.36
C THR A 375 -14.16 -25.37 -46.22
N LEU A 376 -13.80 -25.87 -45.04
CA LEU A 376 -12.60 -26.70 -44.85
C LEU A 376 -12.72 -28.07 -45.52
N HIS A 377 -13.94 -28.61 -45.62
CA HIS A 377 -14.21 -29.92 -46.20
C HIS A 377 -14.67 -29.81 -47.66
N ASP A 378 -15.54 -28.84 -47.95
CA ASP A 378 -16.02 -28.54 -49.29
C ASP A 378 -16.03 -27.01 -49.53
N PRO A 379 -15.03 -26.45 -50.24
CA PRO A 379 -14.93 -25.02 -50.54
C PRO A 379 -16.12 -24.46 -51.33
N THR A 380 -16.95 -25.32 -51.92
CA THR A 380 -18.15 -24.90 -52.68
C THR A 380 -19.38 -24.70 -51.78
N LEU A 381 -19.29 -24.98 -50.47
CA LEU A 381 -20.30 -24.62 -49.46
C LEU A 381 -20.17 -23.14 -49.06
N THR A 382 -20.56 -22.25 -49.97
CA THR A 382 -20.51 -20.78 -49.78
C THR A 382 -21.88 -20.14 -50.03
N GLY A 383 -22.02 -18.85 -49.71
CA GLY A 383 -23.23 -18.09 -49.97
C GLY A 383 -24.40 -18.49 -49.08
N ASP A 384 -25.59 -18.65 -49.68
CA ASP A 384 -26.85 -18.80 -48.94
C ASP A 384 -26.89 -20.07 -48.07
N ILE A 385 -26.31 -21.19 -48.50
CA ILE A 385 -26.29 -22.43 -47.69
C ILE A 385 -25.36 -22.32 -46.47
N LEU A 386 -24.25 -21.59 -46.60
CA LEU A 386 -23.34 -21.32 -45.49
C LEU A 386 -23.99 -20.38 -44.48
N ALA A 387 -24.76 -19.39 -44.95
CA ALA A 387 -25.53 -18.51 -44.07
C ALA A 387 -26.57 -19.32 -43.27
N ILE A 388 -27.28 -20.25 -43.92
CA ILE A 388 -28.24 -21.14 -43.23
C ILE A 388 -27.54 -21.95 -42.13
N LEU A 389 -26.39 -22.58 -42.43
CA LEU A 389 -25.61 -23.34 -41.44
C LEU A 389 -25.12 -22.47 -40.28
N ALA A 390 -24.54 -21.31 -40.59
CA ALA A 390 -24.00 -20.40 -39.58
C ALA A 390 -25.07 -19.83 -38.65
N THR A 391 -26.27 -19.55 -39.17
CA THR A 391 -27.41 -19.14 -38.34
C THR A 391 -27.93 -20.31 -37.50
N ALA A 392 -28.04 -21.52 -38.04
CA ALA A 392 -28.53 -22.67 -37.28
C ALA A 392 -27.56 -23.11 -36.17
N LEU A 393 -26.25 -23.05 -36.42
CA LEU A 393 -25.17 -23.47 -35.50
C LEU A 393 -24.60 -22.32 -34.65
N ALA A 394 -25.30 -21.18 -34.54
CA ALA A 394 -24.85 -20.09 -33.69
C ALA A 394 -24.77 -20.51 -32.21
N PRO A 395 -23.68 -20.22 -31.48
CA PRO A 395 -23.52 -20.65 -30.08
C PRO A 395 -24.63 -20.12 -29.16
N GLU A 396 -25.00 -18.85 -29.32
CA GLU A 396 -26.08 -18.23 -28.55
C GLU A 396 -27.47 -18.52 -29.18
N PRO A 397 -28.44 -19.07 -28.42
CA PRO A 397 -29.78 -19.36 -28.95
C PRO A 397 -30.51 -18.15 -29.55
N VAL A 398 -30.26 -16.95 -29.04
CA VAL A 398 -30.85 -15.70 -29.56
C VAL A 398 -30.39 -15.34 -30.98
N ARG A 399 -29.27 -15.87 -31.43
CA ARG A 399 -28.71 -15.61 -32.77
C ARG A 399 -29.11 -16.66 -33.80
N ARG A 400 -29.78 -17.74 -33.37
CA ARG A 400 -30.37 -18.74 -34.25
C ARG A 400 -31.68 -18.23 -34.85
N TYR A 401 -32.28 -19.02 -35.74
CA TYR A 401 -33.65 -18.76 -36.17
C TYR A 401 -34.59 -18.74 -34.95
N PRO A 402 -35.67 -17.94 -35.00
CA PRO A 402 -36.60 -17.84 -33.89
C PRO A 402 -37.24 -19.19 -33.54
N ASP A 403 -37.53 -20.01 -34.57
CA ASP A 403 -38.20 -21.31 -34.51
C ASP A 403 -37.70 -22.26 -35.64
N VAL A 404 -38.03 -23.56 -35.56
CA VAL A 404 -37.68 -24.56 -36.59
C VAL A 404 -38.42 -24.32 -37.92
N ALA A 405 -39.59 -23.68 -37.88
CA ALA A 405 -40.39 -23.39 -39.07
C ALA A 405 -39.68 -22.39 -40.00
N SER A 406 -38.97 -21.42 -39.43
CA SER A 406 -38.15 -20.45 -40.13
C SER A 406 -36.94 -21.12 -40.79
N PHE A 407 -36.28 -22.04 -40.08
CA PHE A 407 -35.19 -22.85 -40.63
C PHE A 407 -35.67 -23.73 -41.80
N ALA A 408 -36.79 -24.44 -41.65
CA ALA A 408 -37.36 -25.26 -42.72
C ALA A 408 -37.72 -24.41 -43.96
N SER A 409 -38.27 -23.22 -43.74
CA SER A 409 -38.64 -22.29 -44.82
C SER A 409 -37.41 -21.76 -45.57
N ASP A 410 -36.30 -21.51 -44.89
CA ASP A 410 -35.05 -21.09 -45.55
C ASP A 410 -34.38 -22.22 -46.33
N LEU A 411 -34.47 -23.48 -45.88
CA LEU A 411 -34.05 -24.64 -46.68
C LEU A 411 -34.89 -24.78 -47.95
N GLU A 412 -36.22 -24.60 -47.85
CA GLU A 412 -37.13 -24.64 -48.99
C GLU A 412 -36.88 -23.48 -49.98
N ARG A 413 -36.62 -22.27 -49.49
CA ARG A 413 -36.23 -21.11 -50.30
C ARG A 413 -34.92 -21.36 -51.04
N TRP A 414 -33.92 -21.94 -50.37
CA TRP A 414 -32.67 -22.33 -51.01
C TRP A 414 -32.89 -23.39 -52.10
N LEU A 415 -33.81 -24.34 -51.86
CA LEU A 415 -34.20 -25.33 -52.87
C LEU A 415 -34.95 -24.69 -54.05
N SER A 416 -35.79 -23.67 -53.85
CA SER A 416 -36.50 -22.98 -54.95
C SER A 416 -35.67 -21.88 -55.63
N GLY A 417 -34.48 -21.54 -55.11
CA GLY A 417 -33.66 -20.44 -55.60
C GLY A 417 -34.18 -19.05 -55.19
N GLU A 418 -35.06 -19.00 -54.19
CA GLU A 418 -35.55 -17.77 -53.59
C GLU A 418 -34.55 -17.18 -52.59
N ARG A 419 -34.73 -15.90 -52.26
CA ARG A 419 -33.90 -15.23 -51.24
C ARG A 419 -34.23 -15.78 -49.86
N ILE A 420 -33.19 -16.27 -49.17
CA ILE A 420 -33.25 -16.72 -47.77
C ILE A 420 -33.36 -15.54 -46.79
N GLN A 421 -33.91 -15.78 -45.61
CA GLN A 421 -34.03 -14.81 -44.52
C GLN A 421 -32.75 -14.72 -43.67
N ALA A 422 -31.93 -15.77 -43.62
CA ALA A 422 -30.66 -15.85 -42.87
C ALA A 422 -29.57 -14.85 -43.30
N ARG A 423 -29.86 -13.97 -44.27
CA ARG A 423 -28.93 -12.95 -44.76
C ARG A 423 -29.04 -11.71 -43.86
N PRO A 424 -27.97 -11.25 -43.18
CA PRO A 424 -27.98 -9.88 -42.70
C PRO A 424 -28.08 -8.96 -43.94
N PRO A 425 -28.95 -7.93 -43.94
CA PRO A 425 -28.99 -6.98 -45.04
C PRO A 425 -27.61 -6.32 -45.15
N SER A 426 -26.96 -6.49 -46.30
CA SER A 426 -25.70 -5.82 -46.63
C SER A 426 -25.98 -4.31 -46.74
N ALA A 427 -25.75 -3.60 -45.63
CA ALA A 427 -25.78 -2.12 -45.58
C ALA A 427 -24.85 -1.50 -46.63
N PHE A 428 -23.86 -2.26 -47.13
CA PHE A 428 -22.92 -1.85 -48.16
C PHE A 428 -23.59 -1.69 -49.55
N ASP A 429 -24.54 -2.56 -49.90
CA ASP A 429 -25.19 -2.53 -51.22
C ASP A 429 -26.25 -1.43 -51.37
N GLU A 430 -26.85 -0.99 -50.27
CA GLU A 430 -27.72 0.19 -50.23
C GLU A 430 -26.92 1.49 -50.12
N LEU A 431 -25.83 1.50 -49.36
CA LEU A 431 -24.93 2.65 -49.24
C LEU A 431 -24.26 2.99 -50.58
N VAL A 432 -23.79 2.00 -51.35
CA VAL A 432 -23.21 2.24 -52.68
C VAL A 432 -24.24 2.79 -53.67
N ARG A 433 -25.50 2.33 -53.59
CA ARG A 433 -26.60 2.86 -54.42
C ARG A 433 -27.04 4.26 -53.99
N PHE A 434 -27.03 4.57 -52.69
CA PHE A 434 -27.36 5.88 -52.13
C PHE A 434 -26.25 6.92 -52.38
N ILE A 435 -24.97 6.57 -52.19
CA ILE A 435 -23.80 7.43 -52.47
C ILE A 435 -23.71 7.79 -53.96
N ARG A 436 -24.04 6.84 -54.86
CA ARG A 436 -24.10 7.13 -56.30
C ARG A 436 -25.23 8.09 -56.67
N ARG A 437 -26.34 8.10 -55.91
CA ARG A 437 -27.51 8.94 -56.19
C ARG A 437 -27.45 10.33 -55.54
N ASN A 438 -26.79 10.46 -54.38
CA ASN A 438 -26.75 11.68 -53.55
C ASN A 438 -25.33 12.07 -53.09
N ARG A 439 -24.42 12.36 -54.04
CA ARG A 439 -23.00 12.68 -53.76
C ARG A 439 -22.80 13.83 -52.76
N ALA A 440 -23.66 14.86 -52.77
CA ALA A 440 -23.54 16.00 -51.87
C ALA A 440 -23.87 15.66 -50.40
N LEU A 441 -24.90 14.83 -50.16
CA LEU A 441 -25.28 14.38 -48.81
C LEU A 441 -24.23 13.43 -48.21
N ALA A 442 -23.59 12.60 -49.03
CA ALA A 442 -22.51 11.72 -48.59
C ALA A 442 -21.26 12.50 -48.13
N ILE A 443 -20.90 13.60 -48.83
CA ILE A 443 -19.81 14.49 -48.41
C ILE A 443 -20.17 15.18 -47.09
N ALA A 444 -21.39 15.70 -46.96
CA ALA A 444 -21.84 16.37 -45.75
C ALA A 444 -21.85 15.42 -44.52
N ALA A 445 -22.34 14.19 -44.67
CA ALA A 445 -22.36 13.20 -43.59
C ALA A 445 -20.94 12.80 -43.15
N THR A 446 -20.00 12.66 -44.08
CA THR A 446 -18.58 12.38 -43.76
C THR A 446 -17.96 13.55 -42.99
N LEU A 447 -18.23 14.79 -43.39
CA LEU A 447 -17.73 15.97 -42.65
C LEU A 447 -18.31 16.03 -41.24
N VAL A 448 -19.58 15.67 -41.05
CA VAL A 448 -20.21 15.61 -39.72
C VAL A 448 -19.60 14.50 -38.86
N LEU A 449 -19.37 13.31 -39.41
CA LEU A 449 -18.73 12.21 -38.68
C LEU A 449 -17.27 12.52 -38.32
N LEU A 450 -16.52 13.16 -39.21
CA LEU A 450 -15.16 13.63 -38.92
C LEU A 450 -15.17 14.75 -37.86
N ALA A 451 -16.15 15.66 -37.91
CA ALA A 451 -16.32 16.68 -36.90
C ALA A 451 -16.70 16.08 -35.53
N LEU A 452 -17.61 15.09 -35.49
CA LEU A 452 -18.00 14.38 -34.28
C LEU A 452 -16.86 13.53 -33.72
N GLY A 453 -16.11 12.83 -34.57
CA GLY A 453 -14.91 12.08 -34.17
C GLY A 453 -13.81 13.00 -33.66
N GLY A 454 -13.62 14.16 -34.31
CA GLY A 454 -12.73 15.21 -33.84
C GLY A 454 -13.17 15.79 -32.50
N LEU A 455 -14.47 16.03 -32.30
CA LEU A 455 -15.03 16.52 -31.04
C LEU A 455 -14.93 15.48 -29.91
N LEU A 456 -15.10 14.19 -30.21
CA LEU A 456 -14.93 13.11 -29.24
C LEU A 456 -13.46 12.93 -28.87
N ALA A 457 -12.55 12.92 -29.85
CA ALA A 457 -11.12 12.86 -29.59
C ALA A 457 -10.64 14.10 -28.83
N TRP A 458 -11.16 15.28 -29.16
CA TRP A 458 -10.92 16.52 -28.43
C TRP A 458 -11.49 16.44 -27.00
N GLY A 459 -12.70 15.93 -26.81
CA GLY A 459 -13.31 15.75 -25.48
C GLY A 459 -12.56 14.73 -24.60
N ILE A 460 -12.06 13.65 -25.19
CA ILE A 460 -11.18 12.69 -24.49
C ILE A 460 -9.82 13.33 -24.18
N GLY A 461 -9.29 14.13 -25.10
CA GLY A 461 -8.06 14.92 -24.90
C GLY A 461 -8.20 15.90 -23.75
N THR A 462 -9.25 16.73 -23.75
CA THR A 462 -9.49 17.72 -22.70
C THR A 462 -9.80 17.08 -21.35
N ALA A 463 -10.54 15.95 -21.30
CA ALA A 463 -10.76 15.23 -20.05
C ALA A 463 -9.46 14.66 -19.46
N ARG A 464 -8.52 14.23 -20.30
CA ARG A 464 -7.17 13.80 -19.87
C ARG A 464 -6.33 14.98 -19.42
N ASP A 465 -6.30 16.07 -20.20
CA ASP A 465 -5.57 17.29 -19.86
C ASP A 465 -6.07 17.87 -18.53
N LEU A 466 -7.37 17.81 -18.25
CA LEU A 466 -7.97 18.23 -16.98
C LEU A 466 -7.51 17.35 -15.81
N HIS A 467 -7.51 16.02 -15.98
CA HIS A 467 -7.02 15.11 -14.94
C HIS A 467 -5.52 15.30 -14.64
N GLU A 468 -4.72 15.56 -15.68
CA GLU A 468 -3.30 15.88 -15.54
C GLU A 468 -3.09 17.23 -14.84
N GLN A 469 -3.90 18.25 -15.16
CA GLN A 469 -3.88 19.55 -14.47
C GLN A 469 -4.32 19.46 -13.00
N GLU A 470 -5.32 18.64 -12.69
CA GLU A 470 -5.76 18.39 -11.31
C GLU A 470 -4.66 17.72 -10.48
N GLY A 471 -3.95 16.74 -11.04
CA GLY A 471 -2.81 16.10 -10.39
C GLY A 471 -1.68 17.09 -10.09
N LEU A 472 -1.33 17.95 -11.07
CA LEU A 472 -0.31 19.00 -10.87
C LEU A 472 -0.73 20.02 -9.82
N ALA A 473 -1.95 20.55 -9.91
CA ALA A 473 -2.47 21.52 -8.96
C ALA A 473 -2.50 20.95 -7.53
N ARG A 474 -2.79 19.65 -7.40
CA ARG A 474 -2.74 18.94 -6.12
C ARG A 474 -1.33 18.84 -5.56
N ILE A 475 -0.35 18.38 -6.33
CA ILE A 475 1.04 18.25 -5.84
C ILE A 475 1.61 19.63 -5.46
N LEU A 476 1.27 20.69 -6.21
CA LEU A 476 1.64 22.07 -5.86
C LEU A 476 0.95 22.56 -4.57
N ALA A 477 -0.32 22.20 -4.35
CA ALA A 477 -1.02 22.50 -3.11
C ALA A 477 -0.44 21.72 -1.91
N ASP A 478 0.01 20.49 -2.14
CA ASP A 478 0.67 19.66 -1.14
C ASP A 478 2.06 20.24 -0.78
N GLN A 479 2.77 20.86 -1.73
CA GLN A 479 4.00 21.62 -1.45
C GLN A 479 3.73 22.82 -0.54
N GLN A 480 2.67 23.59 -0.79
CA GLN A 480 2.28 24.67 0.10
C GLN A 480 1.88 24.14 1.47
N SER A 481 1.17 23.01 1.53
CA SER A 481 0.78 22.36 2.79
C SER A 481 1.99 21.92 3.62
N LEU A 482 3.06 21.43 2.97
CA LEU A 482 4.32 21.12 3.65
C LEU A 482 4.97 22.39 4.21
N ALA A 483 4.99 23.49 3.43
CA ALA A 483 5.52 24.76 3.90
C ALA A 483 4.74 25.29 5.10
N ASP A 484 3.40 25.24 5.05
CA ASP A 484 2.53 25.65 6.16
C ASP A 484 2.76 24.79 7.41
N LEU A 485 2.97 23.47 7.25
CA LEU A 485 3.32 22.57 8.36
C LEU A 485 4.67 22.94 8.97
N LYS A 486 5.68 23.23 8.14
CA LYS A 486 7.01 23.65 8.60
C LYS A 486 6.94 24.96 9.37
N ASP A 487 6.18 25.94 8.88
CA ASP A 487 5.97 27.23 9.56
C ASP A 487 5.19 27.07 10.88
N MET A 488 4.26 26.11 10.94
CA MET A 488 3.48 25.83 12.14
C MET A 488 4.31 25.21 13.27
N VAL A 489 5.48 24.60 13.00
CA VAL A 489 6.32 23.94 14.03
C VAL A 489 6.68 24.89 15.16
N ASP A 490 6.98 26.15 14.86
CA ASP A 490 7.33 27.15 15.87
C ASP A 490 6.16 27.46 16.82
N SER A 491 4.91 27.34 16.34
CA SER A 491 3.70 27.52 17.16
C SER A 491 3.42 26.34 18.11
N LEU A 492 4.12 25.21 17.94
CA LEU A 492 4.01 24.04 18.82
C LEU A 492 4.87 24.18 20.08
N TRP A 493 5.62 25.27 20.19
CA TRP A 493 6.38 25.64 21.38
C TRP A 493 5.62 26.67 22.23
N PRO A 494 5.78 26.64 23.57
CA PRO A 494 6.52 25.65 24.34
C PRO A 494 5.82 24.29 24.40
N THR A 495 6.59 23.22 24.60
CA THR A 495 6.03 21.87 24.80
C THR A 495 5.33 21.84 26.16
N SER A 496 4.00 21.76 26.15
CA SER A 496 3.16 21.75 27.36
C SER A 496 1.85 21.01 27.09
N THR A 497 1.14 20.65 28.15
CA THR A 497 -0.18 20.00 28.05
C THR A 497 -1.17 20.84 27.22
N SER A 498 -1.02 22.17 27.24
CA SER A 498 -1.88 23.09 26.48
C SER A 498 -1.65 23.05 24.97
N THR A 499 -0.48 22.60 24.50
CA THR A 499 -0.13 22.53 23.07
C THR A 499 -0.47 21.19 22.42
N VAL A 500 -0.88 20.18 23.19
CA VAL A 500 -1.29 18.85 22.68
C VAL A 500 -2.33 18.94 21.54
N PRO A 501 -3.41 19.75 21.64
CA PRO A 501 -4.36 19.85 20.54
C PRO A 501 -3.76 20.46 19.25
N ALA A 502 -2.72 21.28 19.36
CA ALA A 502 -2.02 21.84 18.21
C ALA A 502 -1.12 20.77 17.55
N PHE A 503 -0.42 19.96 18.34
CA PHE A 503 0.28 18.79 17.84
C PHE A 503 -0.65 17.81 17.13
N ASP A 504 -1.81 17.48 17.72
CA ASP A 504 -2.77 16.56 17.12
C ASP A 504 -3.26 17.06 15.75
N ARG A 505 -3.48 18.39 15.60
CA ARG A 505 -3.83 19.00 14.31
C ARG A 505 -2.69 18.95 13.31
N TRP A 506 -1.46 19.25 13.76
CA TRP A 506 -0.27 19.20 12.93
C TRP A 506 -0.03 17.79 12.41
N LEU A 507 -0.04 16.79 13.29
CA LEU A 507 0.12 15.37 12.97
C LEU A 507 -0.97 14.87 12.02
N ALA A 508 -2.22 15.23 12.27
CA ALA A 508 -3.32 14.86 11.36
C ALA A 508 -3.15 15.46 9.96
N SER A 509 -2.63 16.68 9.85
CA SER A 509 -2.33 17.29 8.54
C SER A 509 -1.11 16.65 7.87
N ALA A 510 -0.05 16.36 8.62
CA ALA A 510 1.13 15.66 8.12
C ALA A 510 0.80 14.26 7.61
N HIS A 511 0.06 13.46 8.38
CA HIS A 511 -0.38 12.12 7.97
C HIS A 511 -1.24 12.15 6.70
N ARG A 512 -2.18 13.09 6.59
CA ARG A 512 -2.98 13.28 5.35
C ARG A 512 -2.13 13.60 4.11
N LEU A 513 -1.01 14.31 4.30
CA LEU A 513 -0.09 14.65 3.22
C LEU A 513 0.71 13.41 2.79
N LEU A 514 1.19 12.63 3.76
CA LEU A 514 1.97 11.42 3.52
C LEU A 514 1.16 10.28 2.91
N GLU A 515 -0.13 10.15 3.26
CA GLU A 515 -1.04 9.16 2.68
C GLU A 515 -1.17 9.27 1.15
N ARG A 516 -0.92 10.46 0.58
CA ARG A 516 -1.05 10.74 -0.87
C ARG A 516 0.21 10.45 -1.67
N VAL A 517 1.37 10.33 -1.02
CA VAL A 517 2.68 10.17 -1.67
C VAL A 517 2.72 8.97 -2.64
N PRO A 518 2.16 7.78 -2.32
CA PRO A 518 2.15 6.65 -3.26
C PRO A 518 1.38 6.95 -4.55
N ASP A 519 0.21 7.58 -4.44
CA ASP A 519 -0.65 7.94 -5.57
C ASP A 519 0.04 9.00 -6.46
N ASP A 520 0.66 10.01 -5.84
CA ASP A 520 1.38 11.05 -6.58
C ASP A 520 2.64 10.51 -7.27
N ARG A 521 3.35 9.55 -6.66
CA ARG A 521 4.47 8.85 -7.31
C ARG A 521 4.01 8.07 -8.54
N GLU A 522 2.88 7.39 -8.47
CA GLU A 522 2.32 6.68 -9.61
C GLU A 522 1.97 7.63 -10.76
N ILE A 523 1.35 8.77 -10.45
CA ILE A 523 1.00 9.81 -11.42
C ILE A 523 2.26 10.35 -12.13
N LEU A 524 3.31 10.70 -11.37
CA LEU A 524 4.58 11.16 -11.96
C LEU A 524 5.25 10.09 -12.82
N ALA A 525 5.21 8.82 -12.42
CA ALA A 525 5.74 7.71 -13.20
C ALA A 525 4.98 7.54 -14.53
N GLN A 526 3.65 7.65 -14.51
CA GLN A 526 2.81 7.60 -15.72
C GLN A 526 3.12 8.77 -16.68
N TRP A 527 3.36 9.98 -16.16
CA TRP A 527 3.75 11.13 -16.98
C TRP A 527 5.15 10.94 -17.60
N GLY A 528 6.11 10.46 -16.81
CA GLY A 528 7.47 10.16 -17.27
C GLY A 528 7.47 9.14 -18.41
N ALA A 529 6.69 8.06 -18.29
CA ALA A 529 6.55 7.04 -19.32
C ALA A 529 5.94 7.56 -20.64
N ARG A 530 5.13 8.62 -20.58
CA ARG A 530 4.50 9.26 -21.75
C ARG A 530 5.38 10.34 -22.39
N GLY A 531 6.55 10.63 -21.83
CA GLY A 531 7.42 11.71 -22.29
C GLY A 531 6.79 13.10 -22.08
N ILE A 532 5.78 13.19 -21.20
CA ILE A 532 5.20 14.47 -20.79
C ILE A 532 6.28 15.15 -19.94
N ALA A 533 6.82 16.23 -20.49
CA ALA A 533 7.64 17.15 -19.74
C ALA A 533 6.84 17.61 -18.51
N GLY A 534 7.24 17.20 -17.32
CA GLY A 534 6.77 17.86 -16.10
C GLY A 534 7.01 19.37 -16.17
N PRO A 535 6.44 20.17 -15.26
CA PRO A 535 6.45 21.64 -15.34
C PRO A 535 7.84 22.31 -15.49
N GLY A 536 8.94 21.57 -15.37
CA GLY A 536 10.31 22.05 -15.58
C GLY A 536 10.91 21.92 -16.99
N ARG A 537 10.22 21.39 -18.01
CA ARG A 537 10.81 21.23 -19.37
C ARG A 537 10.28 22.15 -20.48
N SER A 538 9.33 23.04 -20.19
CA SER A 538 8.86 24.02 -21.16
C SER A 538 8.67 25.42 -20.55
N ARG A 539 9.62 26.31 -20.89
CA ARG A 539 9.63 27.78 -20.85
C ARG A 539 8.40 28.51 -20.26
N GLY A 540 8.69 29.30 -19.22
CA GLY A 540 7.85 30.36 -18.63
C GLY A 540 6.89 29.76 -17.63
N TRP A 541 7.13 29.83 -16.32
CA TRP A 541 7.10 31.02 -15.45
C TRP A 541 8.34 31.12 -14.55
N ASP A 542 8.88 32.33 -14.36
CA ASP A 542 9.87 32.78 -13.37
C ASP A 542 10.79 31.71 -12.71
N GLY A 543 11.79 31.26 -13.47
CA GLY A 543 13.16 31.03 -12.97
C GLY A 543 13.45 29.89 -11.99
N LEU A 544 12.48 29.11 -11.50
CA LEU A 544 12.74 27.94 -10.65
C LEU A 544 12.34 26.65 -11.38
N GLU A 545 13.33 25.81 -11.71
CA GLU A 545 13.06 24.42 -12.11
C GLU A 545 12.41 23.70 -10.91
N TRP A 546 11.10 23.45 -10.99
CA TRP A 546 10.39 22.68 -9.97
C TRP A 546 10.52 21.18 -10.26
N ASP A 547 11.12 20.45 -9.32
CA ASP A 547 11.31 19.01 -9.37
C ASP A 547 10.27 18.29 -8.50
N ALA A 548 9.20 17.82 -9.12
CA ALA A 548 8.15 17.05 -8.46
C ALA A 548 8.68 15.77 -7.79
N SER A 549 9.69 15.13 -8.39
CA SER A 549 10.28 13.91 -7.83
C SER A 549 11.07 14.25 -6.56
N GLY A 550 11.89 15.30 -6.61
CA GLY A 550 12.60 15.81 -5.45
C GLY A 550 11.68 16.24 -4.32
N PHE A 551 10.52 16.83 -4.62
CA PHE A 551 9.51 17.16 -3.62
C PHE A 551 8.89 15.92 -2.95
N LEU A 552 8.55 14.87 -3.71
CA LEU A 552 8.03 13.64 -3.11
C LEU A 552 9.09 12.94 -2.24
N ASP A 553 10.36 13.01 -2.63
CA ASP A 553 11.45 12.51 -1.79
C ASP A 553 11.63 13.35 -0.51
N GLU A 554 11.44 14.67 -0.59
CA GLU A 554 11.38 15.56 0.58
C GLU A 554 10.22 15.18 1.52
N LEU A 555 9.04 14.87 0.99
CA LEU A 555 7.91 14.40 1.80
C LEU A 555 8.19 13.07 2.50
N VAL A 556 8.87 12.14 1.84
CA VAL A 556 9.28 10.87 2.48
C VAL A 556 10.25 11.15 3.62
N VAL A 557 11.27 11.98 3.39
CA VAL A 557 12.23 12.37 4.44
C VAL A 557 11.53 13.09 5.60
N PHE A 558 10.55 13.94 5.29
CA PHE A 558 9.73 14.62 6.29
C PHE A 558 8.91 13.63 7.13
N GLY A 559 8.29 12.63 6.49
CA GLY A 559 7.56 11.57 7.17
C GLY A 559 8.45 10.64 8.00
N GLU A 560 9.70 10.44 7.59
CA GLU A 560 10.66 9.58 8.31
C GLU A 560 11.32 10.28 9.51
N ASN A 561 11.47 11.62 9.48
CA ASN A 561 12.21 12.35 10.50
C ASN A 561 11.30 13.27 11.34
N ASP A 562 10.62 14.22 10.71
CA ASP A 562 9.87 15.27 11.41
C ASP A 562 8.61 14.73 12.10
N VAL A 563 7.88 13.80 11.45
CA VAL A 563 6.65 13.24 12.02
C VAL A 563 6.91 12.44 13.32
N PRO A 564 7.84 11.46 13.36
CA PRO A 564 8.18 10.77 14.60
C PRO A 564 8.70 11.71 15.70
N GLU A 565 9.45 12.76 15.33
CA GLU A 565 9.88 13.79 16.29
C GLU A 565 8.68 14.52 16.91
N MET A 566 7.72 14.96 16.09
CA MET A 566 6.51 15.64 16.57
C MET A 566 5.61 14.71 17.39
N GLU A 567 5.52 13.42 17.05
CA GLU A 567 4.81 12.40 17.85
C GLU A 567 5.45 12.26 19.23
N THR A 568 6.79 12.16 19.27
CA THR A 568 7.54 12.09 20.54
C THR A 568 7.30 13.34 21.39
N ARG A 569 7.37 14.53 20.81
CA ARG A 569 7.12 15.80 21.51
C ARG A 569 5.68 15.93 22.00
N ARG A 570 4.72 15.48 21.19
CA ARG A 570 3.30 15.43 21.54
C ARG A 570 3.06 14.50 22.73
N ASP A 571 3.71 13.35 22.76
CA ASP A 571 3.58 12.39 23.87
C ASP A 571 4.22 12.92 25.16
N VAL A 572 5.37 13.57 25.05
CA VAL A 572 5.98 14.31 26.17
C VAL A 572 5.02 15.39 26.69
N ALA A 573 4.43 16.19 25.81
CA ALA A 573 3.45 17.21 26.17
C ALA A 573 2.21 16.62 26.87
N ALA A 574 1.67 15.52 26.34
CA ALA A 574 0.48 14.86 26.88
C ALA A 574 0.74 14.21 28.25
N ALA A 575 1.95 13.67 28.45
CA ALA A 575 2.34 13.06 29.72
C ALA A 575 2.80 14.08 30.77
N MET A 576 3.12 15.32 30.38
CA MET A 576 3.81 16.29 31.23
C MET A 576 3.08 16.55 32.55
N PHE A 577 1.80 16.95 32.49
CA PHE A 577 1.03 17.25 33.71
C PHE A 577 0.90 16.04 34.62
N THR A 578 0.56 14.87 34.08
CA THR A 578 0.40 13.65 34.88
C THR A 578 1.72 13.26 35.55
N ARG A 579 2.82 13.20 34.78
CA ARG A 579 4.13 12.75 35.28
C ARG A 579 4.76 13.70 36.29
N THR A 580 4.54 15.01 36.14
CA THR A 580 5.21 16.01 37.00
C THR A 580 4.32 16.55 38.10
N VAL A 581 2.99 16.48 37.97
CA VAL A 581 2.05 17.04 38.96
C VAL A 581 1.17 15.98 39.59
N GLU A 582 0.45 15.16 38.80
CA GLU A 582 -0.52 14.21 39.36
C GLU A 582 0.15 13.06 40.11
N ASP A 583 1.12 12.40 39.47
CA ASP A 583 1.90 11.29 40.03
C ASP A 583 2.74 11.73 41.23
N ARG A 584 3.00 13.04 41.35
CA ARG A 584 3.89 13.66 42.35
C ARG A 584 3.14 14.55 43.33
N ARG A 585 1.84 14.35 43.50
CA ARG A 585 0.98 15.21 44.33
C ARG A 585 1.47 15.34 45.77
N GLU A 586 1.87 14.23 46.39
CA GLU A 586 2.35 14.21 47.78
C GLU A 586 3.64 15.03 47.94
N GLU A 587 4.57 14.90 46.99
CA GLU A 587 5.82 15.66 46.97
C GLU A 587 5.56 17.16 46.80
N TRP A 588 4.64 17.53 45.91
CA TRP A 588 4.21 18.92 45.72
C TRP A 588 3.52 19.50 46.96
N ASP A 589 2.66 18.74 47.63
CA ASP A 589 2.02 19.20 48.86
C ASP A 589 3.06 19.43 49.97
N ALA A 590 4.07 18.56 50.07
CA ALA A 590 5.17 18.75 51.01
C ALA A 590 6.05 19.98 50.68
N VAL A 591 6.33 20.24 49.39
CA VAL A 591 7.01 21.47 48.95
C VAL A 591 6.19 22.71 49.35
N ARG A 592 4.88 22.69 49.11
CA ARG A 592 3.98 23.81 49.42
C ARG A 592 3.96 24.13 50.91
N GLU A 593 3.91 23.10 51.75
CA GLU A 593 3.97 23.27 53.20
C GLU A 593 5.31 23.88 53.63
N ARG A 594 6.44 23.33 53.15
CA ARG A 594 7.77 23.83 53.49
C ARG A 594 7.98 25.26 53.03
N VAL A 595 7.68 25.57 51.78
CA VAL A 595 7.80 26.93 51.22
C VAL A 595 6.91 27.92 51.96
N ALA A 596 5.67 27.57 52.28
CA ALA A 596 4.77 28.45 53.03
C ALA A 596 5.22 28.69 54.48
N SER A 597 5.91 27.71 55.08
CA SER A 597 6.46 27.81 56.44
C SER A 597 7.81 28.52 56.52
N ASP A 598 8.53 28.64 55.40
CA ASP A 598 9.86 29.23 55.35
C ASP A 598 9.79 30.76 55.31
N PRO A 599 10.35 31.46 56.32
CA PRO A 599 10.35 32.92 56.36
C PRO A 599 11.00 33.59 55.14
N ARG A 600 11.93 32.91 54.45
CA ARG A 600 12.60 33.41 53.23
C ARG A 600 11.63 33.58 52.05
N PHE A 601 10.52 32.85 52.07
CA PHE A 601 9.49 32.86 51.03
C PHE A 601 8.16 33.40 51.57
N ALA A 602 8.19 34.23 52.62
CA ALA A 602 7.00 34.77 53.24
C ALA A 602 6.06 35.42 52.21
N GLY A 603 4.82 34.95 52.15
CA GLY A 603 3.80 35.41 51.20
C GLY A 603 3.77 34.68 49.86
N LEU A 604 4.76 33.85 49.54
CA LEU A 604 4.79 33.04 48.32
C LEU A 604 3.79 31.88 48.44
N ARG A 605 2.86 31.79 47.49
CA ARG A 605 2.01 30.62 47.27
C ARG A 605 2.44 29.95 45.99
N LEU A 606 3.22 28.88 46.11
CA LEU A 606 3.75 28.14 44.97
C LEU A 606 2.78 27.01 44.57
N PRO A 607 1.98 27.14 43.50
CA PRO A 607 1.23 25.99 43.00
C PRO A 607 2.20 24.96 42.38
N PRO A 608 1.76 23.71 42.17
CA PRO A 608 2.52 22.75 41.38
C PRO A 608 2.91 23.34 40.02
N GLN A 609 4.17 23.17 39.64
CA GLN A 609 4.72 23.70 38.40
C GLN A 609 4.79 22.59 37.35
N GLU A 610 4.01 22.70 36.28
CA GLU A 610 4.05 21.74 35.17
C GLU A 610 5.46 21.61 34.58
N GLY A 611 5.93 20.38 34.31
CA GLY A 611 7.27 20.12 33.80
C GLY A 611 8.37 20.03 34.87
N LEU A 612 8.08 20.37 36.13
CA LEU A 612 9.03 20.25 37.24
C LEU A 612 8.71 19.07 38.15
N VAL A 613 9.73 18.30 38.51
CA VAL A 613 9.64 17.21 39.49
C VAL A 613 10.35 17.65 40.77
N PRO A 614 9.66 17.70 41.93
CA PRO A 614 10.30 18.01 43.21
C PRO A 614 11.40 17.00 43.56
N LEU A 615 12.58 17.49 43.96
CA LEU A 615 13.68 16.67 44.50
C LEU A 615 13.82 16.81 46.02
N GLY A 616 13.06 17.73 46.62
CA GLY A 616 13.20 18.15 48.01
C GLY A 616 14.31 19.18 48.21
N PRO A 617 14.54 19.59 49.47
CA PRO A 617 15.50 20.64 49.78
C PRO A 617 16.95 20.16 49.69
N ASP A 618 17.84 21.04 49.22
CA ASP A 618 19.28 20.85 49.32
C ASP A 618 19.71 20.71 50.80
N PRO A 619 20.56 19.72 51.15
CA PRO A 619 20.90 19.43 52.55
C PRO A 619 21.65 20.55 53.27
N VAL A 620 22.31 21.46 52.53
CA VAL A 620 23.12 22.55 53.09
C VAL A 620 22.34 23.86 53.09
N SER A 621 21.75 24.23 51.95
CA SER A 621 21.06 25.51 51.80
C SER A 621 19.64 25.49 52.36
N GLY A 622 19.02 24.30 52.40
CA GLY A 622 17.63 24.08 52.75
C GLY A 622 16.65 24.67 51.74
N LEU A 623 17.10 24.98 50.51
CA LEU A 623 16.24 25.50 49.44
C LEU A 623 15.70 24.36 48.59
N GLU A 624 14.45 24.48 48.14
CA GLU A 624 13.79 23.45 47.32
C GLU A 624 14.46 23.31 45.94
N GLU A 625 14.68 22.07 45.52
CA GLU A 625 15.28 21.70 44.24
C GLU A 625 14.26 20.97 43.36
N PHE A 626 14.33 21.21 42.04
CA PHE A 626 13.41 20.67 41.06
C PHE A 626 14.16 20.18 39.83
N ALA A 627 13.85 18.98 39.35
CA ALA A 627 14.31 18.50 38.06
C ALA A 627 13.36 18.96 36.94
N LEU A 628 13.92 19.47 35.84
CA LEU A 628 13.18 19.77 34.61
C LEU A 628 13.00 18.48 33.79
N TRP A 629 11.82 17.87 33.90
CA TRP A 629 11.58 16.49 33.48
C TRP A 629 11.95 16.17 32.02
N ASN A 630 11.72 17.08 31.09
CA ASN A 630 11.97 16.87 29.66
C ASN A 630 13.44 17.09 29.24
N THR A 631 14.38 17.21 30.17
CA THR A 631 15.82 17.42 29.87
C THR A 631 16.72 16.24 30.26
N GLY A 632 16.18 15.18 30.89
CA GLY A 632 16.95 13.99 31.26
C GLY A 632 16.25 13.13 32.32
N GLU A 633 16.99 12.20 32.91
CA GLU A 633 16.52 11.38 34.02
C GLU A 633 16.41 12.19 35.32
N VAL A 634 15.44 11.86 36.17
CA VAL A 634 15.32 12.52 37.48
C VAL A 634 16.55 12.17 38.33
N PRO A 635 17.36 13.15 38.76
CA PRO A 635 18.61 12.87 39.45
C PRO A 635 18.40 12.19 40.80
N GLY A 636 19.27 11.26 41.14
CA GLY A 636 19.31 10.61 42.45
C GLY A 636 20.08 11.45 43.48
N ARG A 637 19.86 11.16 44.77
CA ARG A 637 20.69 11.66 45.87
C ARG A 637 21.61 10.56 46.38
N ASP A 638 22.81 10.92 46.78
CA ASP A 638 23.75 10.04 47.47
C ASP A 638 23.31 9.74 48.92
N ALA A 639 24.14 9.01 49.66
CA ALA A 639 23.86 8.65 51.07
C ALA A 639 23.82 9.87 52.01
N ASP A 640 24.48 10.96 51.64
CA ASP A 640 24.56 12.21 52.41
C ASP A 640 23.49 13.24 51.96
N GLY A 641 22.70 12.90 50.94
CA GLY A 641 21.60 13.71 50.42
C GLY A 641 22.01 14.69 49.31
N PHE A 642 23.24 14.65 48.82
CA PHE A 642 23.71 15.51 47.72
C PHE A 642 23.34 14.91 46.36
N LEU A 643 23.19 15.79 45.37
CA LEU A 643 22.98 15.38 43.98
C LEU A 643 24.35 15.13 43.34
N GLU A 644 24.57 13.92 42.83
CA GLU A 644 25.74 13.58 42.01
C GLU A 644 25.37 13.77 40.53
N PRO A 645 25.90 14.79 39.83
CA PRO A 645 25.51 15.06 38.45
C PRO A 645 26.03 13.98 37.50
N ARG A 646 25.13 13.39 36.70
CA ARG A 646 25.45 12.44 35.62
C ARG A 646 25.05 12.99 34.26
N ALA A 647 25.67 12.51 33.19
CA ALA A 647 25.41 13.04 31.85
C ALA A 647 23.95 12.83 31.40
N GLU A 648 23.30 11.76 31.87
CA GLU A 648 21.90 11.42 31.64
C GLU A 648 20.90 12.26 32.45
N ASP A 649 21.35 12.95 33.49
CA ASP A 649 20.47 13.64 34.43
C ASP A 649 19.79 14.87 33.83
N ALA A 650 18.57 15.11 34.29
CA ALA A 650 17.79 16.31 34.01
C ALA A 650 18.43 17.55 34.63
N LEU A 651 18.16 18.71 34.03
CA LEU A 651 18.56 20.00 34.57
C LEU A 651 17.87 20.23 35.92
N VAL A 652 18.66 20.64 36.91
CA VAL A 652 18.17 20.92 38.27
C VAL A 652 18.06 22.42 38.48
N LEU A 653 16.91 22.87 38.97
CA LEU A 653 16.62 24.25 39.34
C LEU A 653 16.48 24.37 40.85
N VAL A 654 17.00 25.45 41.43
CA VAL A 654 16.87 25.78 42.85
C VAL A 654 15.95 26.98 43.01
N LEU A 655 15.02 26.92 43.96
CA LEU A 655 14.15 28.04 44.30
C LEU A 655 14.91 29.07 45.14
N ILE A 656 15.19 30.22 44.55
CA ILE A 656 15.93 31.32 45.17
C ILE A 656 14.95 32.29 45.82
N PRO A 657 15.18 32.71 47.08
CA PRO A 657 14.35 33.71 47.73
C PRO A 657 14.55 35.09 47.08
N GLY A 658 13.43 35.80 46.94
CA GLY A 658 13.41 37.20 46.51
C GLY A 658 13.99 38.15 47.56
N GLY A 659 13.62 39.43 47.46
CA GLY A 659 14.06 40.53 48.31
C GLY A 659 14.93 41.53 47.56
N THR A 660 15.30 42.60 48.27
CA THR A 660 16.14 43.67 47.72
C THR A 660 17.60 43.22 47.61
N VAL A 661 18.19 43.36 46.41
CA VAL A 661 19.62 43.15 46.16
C VAL A 661 20.25 44.48 45.76
N GLU A 662 21.39 44.82 46.36
CA GLU A 662 22.21 45.97 45.98
C GLU A 662 23.16 45.52 44.85
N ILE A 663 22.87 45.95 43.62
CA ILE A 663 23.65 45.58 42.43
C ILE A 663 24.56 46.73 42.01
N GLY A 664 25.85 46.49 41.81
CA GLY A 664 26.84 47.53 41.49
C GLY A 664 28.16 47.37 42.25
N SER A 665 29.24 47.99 41.80
CA SER A 665 30.57 47.93 42.41
C SER A 665 30.83 49.06 43.42
N PRO A 666 31.65 48.84 44.47
CA PRO A 666 32.08 49.88 45.40
C PRO A 666 32.90 50.96 44.70
N ASP A 667 32.74 52.22 45.12
CA ASP A 667 33.40 53.41 44.55
C ASP A 667 34.91 53.26 44.33
N ALA A 668 35.61 52.48 45.17
CA ALA A 668 37.05 52.26 45.07
C ALA A 668 37.51 51.50 43.82
N LEU A 669 36.64 50.71 43.18
CA LEU A 669 36.94 49.95 41.96
C LEU A 669 36.48 50.67 40.68
N SER A 670 35.76 51.80 40.81
CA SER A 670 35.18 52.55 39.69
C SER A 670 36.21 53.31 38.82
N GLY A 671 37.46 53.43 39.28
CA GLY A 671 38.52 54.17 38.59
C GLY A 671 39.28 53.38 37.52
N GLU A 672 39.19 52.05 37.51
CA GLU A 672 39.78 51.19 36.47
C GLU A 672 38.72 50.85 35.43
N ALA A 673 38.89 51.38 34.20
CA ALA A 673 38.12 51.07 33.00
C ALA A 673 36.62 50.74 33.22
N THR A 674 35.81 51.80 33.28
CA THR A 674 34.35 51.83 33.53
C THR A 674 33.48 50.88 32.68
N THR A 675 34.04 50.18 31.69
CA THR A 675 33.32 49.30 30.77
C THR A 675 33.23 47.84 31.23
N HIS A 676 33.71 47.44 32.41
CA HIS A 676 33.65 46.04 32.89
C HIS A 676 32.97 45.87 34.26
N TYR A 677 32.40 46.95 34.80
CA TYR A 677 31.74 47.00 36.10
C TYR A 677 30.37 47.67 35.99
N LEU A 678 29.48 47.36 36.93
CA LEU A 678 28.09 47.83 36.94
C LEU A 678 27.89 49.29 37.40
N GLY A 679 28.96 49.99 37.79
CA GLY A 679 28.87 51.32 38.40
C GLY A 679 28.39 51.27 39.86
N PRO A 680 28.01 52.40 40.47
CA PRO A 680 27.58 52.46 41.87
C PRO A 680 26.43 51.49 42.24
N PRO A 681 26.36 50.98 43.48
CA PRO A 681 25.29 50.09 43.91
C PRO A 681 23.90 50.73 43.82
N VAL A 682 22.94 49.98 43.28
CA VAL A 682 21.52 50.35 43.24
C VAL A 682 20.64 49.23 43.80
N PRO A 683 19.61 49.56 44.61
CA PRO A 683 18.68 48.58 45.14
C PRO A 683 17.70 48.10 44.06
N ILE A 684 17.54 46.79 43.92
CA ILE A 684 16.57 46.15 43.04
C ILE A 684 15.76 45.12 43.82
N ASP A 685 14.44 45.25 43.79
CA ASP A 685 13.52 44.29 44.41
C ASP A 685 13.24 43.13 43.46
N LEU A 686 13.56 41.91 43.91
CA LEU A 686 13.33 40.67 43.18
C LEU A 686 12.23 39.84 43.84
N ASP A 687 11.37 39.24 43.04
CA ASP A 687 10.47 38.16 43.44
C ASP A 687 11.27 36.84 43.50
N PRO A 688 10.79 35.82 44.25
CA PRO A 688 11.36 34.48 44.19
C PRO A 688 11.39 33.93 42.76
N PHE A 689 12.48 33.23 42.41
CA PHE A 689 12.68 32.69 41.06
C PHE A 689 13.44 31.36 41.11
N LEU A 690 13.41 30.61 40.00
CA LEU A 690 14.19 29.39 39.84
C LEU A 690 15.43 29.66 38.99
N ILE A 691 16.56 29.09 39.37
CA ILE A 691 17.81 29.14 38.59
C ILE A 691 18.54 27.81 38.63
N GLY A 692 19.29 27.48 37.57
CA GLY A 692 20.07 26.25 37.47
C GLY A 692 21.02 26.05 38.64
N LYS A 693 20.99 24.86 39.26
CA LYS A 693 21.97 24.42 40.27
C LYS A 693 23.37 24.34 39.68
N PHE A 694 23.44 23.90 38.43
CA PHE A 694 24.63 23.78 37.59
C PHE A 694 24.46 24.63 36.33
N GLU A 695 25.57 24.87 35.63
CA GLU A 695 25.56 25.38 34.25
C GLU A 695 24.86 24.37 33.32
N PHE A 696 24.27 24.82 32.21
CA PHE A 696 23.58 23.93 31.26
C PHE A 696 24.61 23.03 30.57
N THR A 697 24.48 21.71 30.69
CA THR A 697 25.48 20.78 30.12
C THR A 697 25.26 20.50 28.64
N GLN A 698 26.33 20.10 27.94
CA GLN A 698 26.24 19.69 26.53
C GLN A 698 25.25 18.53 26.33
N ALA A 699 25.26 17.52 27.22
CA ALA A 699 24.34 16.38 27.09
C ALA A 699 22.87 16.79 27.27
N GLN A 700 22.59 17.68 28.23
CA GLN A 700 21.24 18.23 28.42
C GLN A 700 20.81 19.07 27.22
N TRP A 701 21.71 19.89 26.66
CA TRP A 701 21.41 20.73 25.50
C TRP A 701 21.09 19.89 24.25
N VAL A 702 21.89 18.87 23.98
CA VAL A 702 21.65 17.94 22.85
C VAL A 702 20.32 17.21 23.01
N ARG A 703 19.95 16.77 24.21
CA ARG A 703 18.63 16.17 24.45
C ARG A 703 17.49 17.15 24.23
N ALA A 704 17.65 18.40 24.66
CA ALA A 704 16.62 19.42 24.55
C ALA A 704 16.41 19.92 23.11
N PHE A 705 17.48 20.03 22.31
CA PHE A 705 17.45 20.74 21.02
C PHE A 705 18.00 19.95 19.82
N GLY A 706 18.57 18.75 20.03
CA GLY A 706 18.98 17.83 18.97
C GLY A 706 20.35 18.11 18.32
N PHE A 707 21.08 19.14 18.76
CA PHE A 707 22.42 19.46 18.23
C PHE A 707 23.36 19.94 19.34
N ASN A 708 24.67 19.87 19.11
CA ASN A 708 25.69 20.40 20.02
C ASN A 708 26.38 21.63 19.37
N PRO A 709 26.32 22.83 19.97
CA PRO A 709 26.97 24.03 19.45
C PRO A 709 28.41 24.22 19.93
N SER A 710 28.87 23.43 20.90
CA SER A 710 30.17 23.57 21.53
C SER A 710 31.32 23.38 20.53
N ASP A 711 32.36 24.21 20.66
CA ASP A 711 33.63 24.03 19.97
C ASP A 711 34.42 22.86 20.57
N TRP A 712 34.22 22.58 21.86
CA TRP A 712 34.82 21.44 22.56
C TRP A 712 33.87 20.24 22.56
N ASP A 713 34.06 19.35 21.59
CA ASP A 713 33.21 18.18 21.38
C ASP A 713 33.34 17.11 22.49
N VAL A 714 32.22 16.52 22.90
CA VAL A 714 32.19 15.34 23.77
C VAL A 714 33.00 14.20 23.16
N GLY A 715 33.88 13.59 23.96
CA GLY A 715 34.78 12.52 23.56
C GLY A 715 36.14 13.01 23.03
N SER A 716 36.32 14.33 22.89
CA SER A 716 37.64 14.91 22.64
C SER A 716 38.47 14.97 23.92
N THR A 717 39.80 15.01 23.77
CA THR A 717 40.74 15.20 24.87
C THR A 717 41.52 16.48 24.64
N VAL A 718 41.42 17.43 25.57
CA VAL A 718 42.12 18.72 25.54
C VAL A 718 43.23 18.69 26.60
N ARG A 719 44.49 18.67 26.15
CA ARG A 719 45.68 18.61 27.03
C ARG A 719 45.61 17.54 28.14
N GLY A 720 45.05 16.37 27.80
CA GLY A 720 44.94 15.24 28.73
C GLY A 720 43.71 15.25 29.64
N LYS A 721 42.77 16.17 29.43
CA LYS A 721 41.44 16.19 30.07
C LYS A 721 40.38 15.83 29.05
N ASP A 722 39.51 14.88 29.39
CA ASP A 722 38.44 14.44 28.50
C ASP A 722 37.23 15.37 28.61
N ILE A 723 36.68 15.75 27.47
CA ILE A 723 35.42 16.47 27.39
C ILE A 723 34.28 15.46 27.43
N THR A 724 33.38 15.63 28.39
CA THR A 724 32.26 14.73 28.65
C THR A 724 30.94 15.44 28.42
N GLY A 725 29.84 14.67 28.40
CA GLY A 725 28.50 15.25 28.34
C GLY A 725 28.13 16.15 29.55
N LEU A 726 28.89 16.08 30.65
CA LEU A 726 28.71 16.92 31.84
C LEU A 726 29.40 18.28 31.74
N ASN A 727 30.23 18.49 30.72
CA ASN A 727 30.82 19.79 30.50
C ASN A 727 29.72 20.80 30.09
N PRO A 728 29.85 22.08 30.48
CA PRO A 728 28.94 23.13 30.05
C PRO A 728 28.84 23.23 28.53
N VAL A 729 27.63 23.52 28.04
CA VAL A 729 27.44 23.92 26.65
C VAL A 729 27.98 25.34 26.45
N GLU A 730 28.71 25.54 25.35
CA GLU A 730 29.33 26.82 25.00
C GLU A 730 29.18 27.12 23.50
N SER A 731 29.78 28.23 23.03
CA SER A 731 29.71 28.69 21.64
C SER A 731 28.29 28.95 21.13
N LEU A 732 27.42 29.29 22.08
CA LEU A 732 26.08 29.81 21.89
C LEU A 732 26.12 31.32 21.66
N SER A 733 25.27 31.80 20.76
CA SER A 733 24.93 33.23 20.73
C SER A 733 23.82 33.54 21.72
N TRP A 734 23.79 34.78 22.19
CA TRP A 734 22.71 35.27 23.04
C TRP A 734 21.34 35.13 22.35
N GLN A 735 21.28 35.45 21.06
CA GLN A 735 20.07 35.28 20.24
C GLN A 735 19.55 33.82 20.28
N GLN A 736 20.45 32.85 20.09
CA GLN A 736 20.06 31.43 20.14
C GLN A 736 19.49 31.04 21.51
N CYS A 737 20.08 31.55 22.60
CA CYS A 737 19.56 31.29 23.95
C CYS A 737 18.14 31.85 24.11
N MET A 738 17.90 33.07 23.62
CA MET A 738 16.59 33.73 23.70
C MET A 738 15.51 33.07 22.83
N GLU A 739 15.88 32.45 21.71
CA GLU A 739 14.97 31.72 20.83
C GLU A 739 14.67 30.30 21.33
N LEU A 740 15.66 29.62 21.91
CA LEU A 740 15.56 28.19 22.23
C LEU A 740 15.14 27.92 23.67
N LEU A 741 15.63 28.64 24.67
CA LEU A 741 15.26 28.38 26.08
C LEU A 741 13.75 28.44 26.35
N PRO A 742 12.98 29.39 25.77
CA PRO A 742 11.54 29.44 25.98
C PRO A 742 10.81 28.17 25.51
N ARG A 743 11.36 27.45 24.52
CA ARG A 743 10.77 26.20 23.98
C ARG A 743 10.63 25.12 25.05
N ILE A 744 11.52 25.11 26.03
CA ILE A 744 11.52 24.19 27.19
C ILE A 744 11.16 24.87 28.51
N GLY A 745 10.54 26.06 28.45
CA GLY A 745 10.08 26.78 29.64
C GLY A 745 11.19 27.43 30.47
N LEU A 746 12.37 27.66 29.87
CA LEU A 746 13.50 28.33 30.50
C LEU A 746 13.70 29.74 29.92
N VAL A 747 14.47 30.55 30.61
CA VAL A 747 14.92 31.89 30.19
C VAL A 747 16.36 32.11 30.65
N LEU A 748 17.03 33.13 30.10
CA LEU A 748 18.23 33.65 30.75
C LEU A 748 17.86 34.42 32.03
N PRO A 749 18.65 34.33 33.11
CA PRO A 749 18.49 35.19 34.29
C PRO A 749 18.77 36.65 33.90
N THR A 750 18.22 37.60 34.65
CA THR A 750 18.72 38.99 34.60
C THR A 750 20.05 39.10 35.33
N GLU A 751 20.83 40.16 35.08
CA GLU A 751 22.06 40.47 35.83
C GLU A 751 21.78 40.55 37.34
N ALA A 752 20.61 41.09 37.73
CA ALA A 752 20.16 41.16 39.12
C ALA A 752 19.81 39.78 39.72
N GLN A 753 19.07 38.95 38.99
CA GLN A 753 18.78 37.57 39.42
C GLN A 753 20.06 36.74 39.53
N TRP A 754 20.94 36.87 38.55
CA TRP A 754 22.24 36.21 38.55
C TRP A 754 23.08 36.63 39.76
N GLU A 755 23.19 37.93 40.04
CA GLU A 755 23.99 38.42 41.16
C GLU A 755 23.41 38.00 42.51
N ARG A 756 22.08 38.02 42.66
CA ARG A 756 21.39 37.48 43.85
C ARG A 756 21.70 36.00 44.05
N ALA A 757 21.67 35.22 42.97
CA ALA A 757 21.98 33.79 43.01
C ALA A 757 23.45 33.55 43.38
N ALA A 758 24.38 34.31 42.78
CA ALA A 758 25.82 34.20 43.02
C ALA A 758 26.21 34.53 44.46
N ARG A 759 25.70 35.63 45.01
CA ARG A 759 25.98 36.07 46.40
C ARG A 759 25.53 35.05 47.45
N GLY A 760 24.47 34.29 47.16
CA GLY A 760 23.90 33.39 48.14
C GLY A 760 23.33 34.14 49.35
N LYS A 761 23.65 33.64 50.55
CA LYS A 761 23.37 34.28 51.85
C LYS A 761 24.40 35.36 52.22
N SER A 762 25.42 35.60 51.40
CA SER A 762 26.48 36.58 51.69
C SER A 762 26.04 38.00 51.33
N SER A 763 26.34 38.97 52.20
CA SER A 763 26.34 40.39 51.85
C SER A 763 27.61 40.79 51.10
N ASP A 764 28.67 40.00 51.23
CA ASP A 764 29.95 40.26 50.57
C ASP A 764 29.87 39.93 49.10
N ALA A 765 30.39 40.84 48.30
CA ALA A 765 30.36 40.74 46.86
C ALA A 765 31.66 40.16 46.26
N CYS A 766 32.74 40.21 47.04
CA CYS A 766 33.99 39.53 46.73
C CYS A 766 33.92 38.16 47.40
N LEU A 767 33.25 37.22 46.74
CA LEU A 767 32.99 35.87 47.30
C LEU A 767 34.26 35.02 47.39
N VAL A 768 35.21 35.30 46.51
CA VAL A 768 36.55 34.70 46.48
C VAL A 768 37.58 35.82 46.61
N GLY A 769 38.74 35.53 47.21
CA GLY A 769 39.75 36.56 47.45
C GLY A 769 40.41 37.06 46.15
N PRO A 770 41.18 38.17 46.19
CA PRO A 770 41.78 38.77 45.01
C PRO A 770 43.15 38.18 44.62
N THR A 771 43.57 37.05 45.20
CA THR A 771 44.88 36.42 44.93
C THR A 771 44.72 35.01 44.38
N TRP A 772 45.73 34.51 43.66
CA TRP A 772 45.70 33.16 43.10
C TRP A 772 45.49 32.07 44.17
N GLU A 773 46.11 32.21 45.33
CA GLU A 773 45.96 31.27 46.45
C GLU A 773 44.53 31.25 47.01
N SER A 774 43.82 32.38 46.91
CA SER A 774 42.43 32.47 47.35
C SER A 774 41.41 31.97 46.34
N LEU A 775 41.85 31.65 45.12
CA LEU A 775 41.04 31.08 44.04
C LEU A 775 41.22 29.56 43.90
N ASP A 776 42.33 29.02 44.41
CA ASP A 776 42.69 27.61 44.28
C ASP A 776 41.58 26.68 44.78
N GLY A 777 41.14 25.77 43.90
CA GLY A 777 40.04 24.83 44.16
C GLY A 777 38.62 25.44 44.24
N LEU A 778 38.47 26.76 44.06
CA LEU A 778 37.18 27.46 44.13
C LEU A 778 36.63 27.88 42.77
N VAL A 779 37.50 28.12 41.79
CA VAL A 779 37.15 28.54 40.43
C VAL A 779 38.10 27.90 39.42
N ASN A 780 37.68 27.80 38.15
CA ASN A 780 38.56 27.41 37.04
C ASN A 780 39.37 28.64 36.58
N TRP A 781 40.68 28.67 36.87
CA TRP A 781 41.53 29.82 36.54
C TRP A 781 42.80 29.44 35.78
N ASN A 782 43.20 30.30 34.84
CA ASN A 782 44.39 30.10 34.02
C ASN A 782 45.05 31.44 33.71
N THR A 783 46.38 31.55 33.85
CA THR A 783 47.10 32.79 33.52
C THR A 783 47.40 32.97 32.02
N TYR A 784 47.07 31.98 31.16
CA TYR A 784 47.42 32.00 29.74
C TYR A 784 46.97 33.26 29.00
N ASP A 785 45.71 33.68 29.18
CA ASP A 785 45.19 34.92 28.56
C ASP A 785 45.74 36.19 29.26
N SER A 786 46.05 36.10 30.55
CA SER A 786 46.63 37.20 31.32
C SER A 786 48.11 37.49 31.02
N SER A 787 48.84 36.50 30.50
CA SER A 787 50.28 36.59 30.20
C SER A 787 50.63 37.65 29.13
N GLY A 788 49.68 37.94 28.24
CA GLY A 788 49.80 39.01 27.24
C GLY A 788 49.38 40.40 27.75
N GLN A 789 48.63 40.46 28.86
CA GLN A 789 48.05 41.71 29.38
C GLN A 789 48.85 42.28 30.56
N VAL A 790 49.63 41.46 31.28
CA VAL A 790 50.39 41.88 32.46
C VAL A 790 51.87 41.51 32.32
N PRO A 791 52.79 42.49 32.16
CA PRO A 791 54.22 42.21 32.06
C PRO A 791 54.77 41.52 33.31
N GLY A 792 55.38 40.34 33.16
CA GLY A 792 56.10 39.64 34.23
C GLY A 792 55.33 38.55 34.97
N VAL A 793 54.12 38.18 34.52
CA VAL A 793 53.38 37.03 35.05
C VAL A 793 53.90 35.74 34.40
N GLU A 794 54.40 34.79 35.21
CA GLU A 794 54.72 33.44 34.74
C GLU A 794 53.42 32.68 34.40
N LEU A 795 53.48 31.83 33.38
CA LEU A 795 52.34 31.02 32.95
C LEU A 795 52.04 29.94 34.00
N GLU A 796 51.22 30.27 34.99
CA GLU A 796 50.63 29.35 35.95
C GLU A 796 49.17 29.02 35.57
N ASP A 797 48.79 27.77 35.72
CA ASP A 797 47.48 27.22 35.37
C ASP A 797 47.10 26.27 36.50
N ASP A 798 45.85 26.27 36.94
CA ASP A 798 45.33 25.31 37.93
C ASP A 798 45.32 23.86 37.38
N GLY A 799 45.68 23.69 36.10
CA GLY A 799 45.73 22.43 35.39
C GLY A 799 44.53 22.23 34.46
N HIS A 800 43.72 23.27 34.26
CA HIS A 800 42.51 23.26 33.45
C HIS A 800 42.62 24.25 32.28
N PHE A 801 42.84 23.69 31.08
CA PHE A 801 42.98 24.45 29.84
C PHE A 801 41.65 24.64 29.07
N CYS A 802 40.53 24.34 29.71
CA CYS A 802 39.17 24.48 29.19
C CYS A 802 38.19 24.41 30.38
N HIS A 803 36.90 24.61 30.11
CA HIS A 803 35.87 24.40 31.13
C HIS A 803 35.83 22.94 31.61
N MET A 804 35.56 22.76 32.89
CA MET A 804 35.45 21.48 33.58
C MET A 804 34.00 20.98 33.60
N PRO A 805 33.77 19.68 33.83
CA PRO A 805 32.44 19.15 34.11
C PRO A 805 31.76 19.93 35.24
N VAL A 806 30.45 20.15 35.14
CA VAL A 806 29.70 20.82 36.20
C VAL A 806 29.82 20.06 37.52
N GLY A 807 29.82 20.79 38.63
CA GLY A 807 30.05 20.27 39.98
C GLY A 807 31.53 20.13 40.35
N SER A 808 32.46 20.58 39.50
CA SER A 808 33.90 20.51 39.80
C SER A 808 34.32 21.49 40.90
N PHE A 809 33.62 22.62 41.03
CA PHE A 809 33.90 23.65 42.03
C PHE A 809 32.81 23.68 43.10
N PRO A 810 33.16 24.00 44.37
CA PRO A 810 32.24 23.87 45.49
C PRO A 810 31.01 24.79 45.35
N PRO A 811 29.86 24.38 45.92
CA PRO A 811 28.65 25.18 45.85
C PRO A 811 28.73 26.42 46.74
N ASN A 812 28.02 27.48 46.34
CA ASN A 812 27.78 28.62 47.21
C ASN A 812 26.75 28.29 48.32
N THR A 813 26.43 29.28 49.15
CA THR A 813 25.51 29.11 50.30
C THR A 813 24.04 28.86 49.92
N TYR A 814 23.68 28.96 48.64
CA TYR A 814 22.39 28.51 48.09
C TYR A 814 22.45 27.14 47.42
N GLY A 815 23.62 26.49 47.39
CA GLY A 815 23.79 25.17 46.80
C GLY A 815 24.03 25.21 45.30
N LEU A 816 24.40 26.37 44.73
CA LEU A 816 24.71 26.53 43.31
C LEU A 816 26.20 26.30 43.08
N TYR A 817 26.54 25.42 42.15
CA TYR A 817 27.91 25.03 41.80
C TYR A 817 28.44 25.89 40.66
N ASP A 818 29.77 26.04 40.58
CA ASP A 818 30.47 26.66 39.44
C ASP A 818 29.95 28.07 39.09
N VAL A 819 29.49 28.85 40.08
CA VAL A 819 28.87 30.16 39.80
C VAL A 819 29.91 31.23 39.43
N LEU A 820 31.13 31.10 39.96
CA LEU A 820 32.27 31.95 39.61
C LEU A 820 33.34 31.09 38.97
N GLY A 821 33.82 31.50 37.79
CA GLY A 821 34.71 30.70 36.97
C GLY A 821 34.02 29.48 36.36
N ASN A 822 34.75 28.80 35.48
CA ASN A 822 34.31 27.77 34.54
C ASN A 822 33.87 28.34 33.17
N VAL A 823 32.62 28.79 33.01
CA VAL A 823 32.21 29.54 31.81
C VAL A 823 31.56 30.87 32.14
N TRP A 824 31.67 31.81 31.20
CA TRP A 824 30.83 33.00 31.24
C TRP A 824 29.37 32.62 31.06
N GLU A 825 28.48 33.21 31.86
CA GLU A 825 27.05 32.95 31.79
C GLU A 825 26.31 34.15 31.20
N TYR A 826 25.54 33.96 30.12
CA TYR A 826 24.71 35.02 29.54
C TYR A 826 23.60 35.50 30.50
N CYS A 827 23.34 36.80 30.48
CA CYS A 827 22.18 37.42 31.13
C CYS A 827 21.22 38.00 30.07
N ARG A 828 19.94 38.13 30.44
CA ARG A 828 18.85 38.58 29.55
C ARG A 828 18.87 40.09 29.27
N ASP A 829 19.59 40.86 30.08
CA ASP A 829 19.68 42.31 29.98
C ASP A 829 20.38 42.75 28.69
N VAL A 830 20.30 44.04 28.38
CA VAL A 830 21.11 44.68 27.34
C VAL A 830 22.33 45.30 28.01
N TYR A 831 23.50 45.20 27.39
CA TYR A 831 24.73 45.71 27.96
C TYR A 831 24.75 47.25 27.96
N LYS A 832 24.62 47.88 29.13
CA LYS A 832 24.73 49.33 29.29
C LYS A 832 25.79 49.73 30.31
N VAL A 833 26.65 50.68 29.96
CA VAL A 833 27.73 51.17 30.85
C VAL A 833 27.14 51.95 32.04
N ASP A 834 26.05 52.65 31.79
CA ASP A 834 25.23 53.43 32.72
C ASP A 834 24.13 52.59 33.40
N TYR A 835 24.37 51.29 33.60
CA TYR A 835 23.42 50.34 34.21
C TYR A 835 22.67 50.91 35.43
N HIS A 836 23.41 51.53 36.35
CA HIS A 836 22.90 52.13 37.59
C HIS A 836 21.95 53.33 37.39
N GLU A 837 21.98 53.99 36.23
CA GLU A 837 21.09 55.11 35.91
C GLU A 837 19.78 54.65 35.25
N LEU A 838 19.71 53.39 34.82
CA LEU A 838 18.60 52.87 34.03
C LEU A 838 17.45 52.34 34.91
N PRO A 839 16.20 52.46 34.43
CA PRO A 839 15.06 51.87 35.11
C PRO A 839 15.09 50.33 35.01
N HIS A 840 14.77 49.67 36.11
CA HIS A 840 14.71 48.21 36.22
C HIS A 840 13.27 47.74 36.37
N ARG A 841 12.92 46.64 35.70
CA ARG A 841 11.58 46.06 35.81
C ARG A 841 11.36 45.48 37.22
N PRO A 842 10.27 45.84 37.91
CA PRO A 842 9.95 45.25 39.22
C PRO A 842 9.84 43.73 39.16
N GLY A 843 10.32 43.05 40.22
CA GLY A 843 10.19 41.60 40.40
C GLY A 843 11.30 40.77 39.77
N ASP A 844 11.91 41.21 38.66
CA ASP A 844 13.05 40.49 38.08
C ASP A 844 14.27 41.33 37.73
N GLY A 845 14.20 42.65 37.90
CA GLY A 845 15.35 43.53 37.73
C GLY A 845 15.85 43.65 36.29
N LEU A 846 15.04 43.31 35.28
CA LEU A 846 15.43 43.46 33.89
C LEU A 846 15.63 44.95 33.55
N VAL A 847 16.78 45.30 32.99
CA VAL A 847 17.06 46.65 32.49
C VAL A 847 16.08 47.02 31.37
N ILE A 848 15.44 48.19 31.50
CA ILE A 848 14.53 48.75 30.50
C ILE A 848 15.30 49.76 29.65
N ALA A 849 15.90 49.28 28.56
CA ALA A 849 16.67 50.11 27.63
C ALA A 849 16.53 49.63 26.17
N GLU A 850 16.85 50.50 25.21
CA GLU A 850 16.89 50.12 23.79
C GLU A 850 18.04 49.14 23.52
N PRO A 851 17.81 48.05 22.74
CA PRO A 851 18.87 47.14 22.32
C PRO A 851 19.94 47.87 21.50
N ASP A 852 21.21 47.72 21.86
CA ASP A 852 22.36 48.30 21.12
C ASP A 852 23.30 47.23 20.52
N GLY A 853 22.89 45.96 20.58
CA GLY A 853 23.61 44.84 20.01
C GLY A 853 24.64 44.20 20.94
N ASP A 854 24.92 44.77 22.12
CA ASP A 854 25.83 44.18 23.09
C ASP A 854 25.05 43.56 24.26
N GLN A 855 25.46 42.36 24.68
CA GLN A 855 24.75 41.55 25.66
C GLN A 855 25.68 41.20 26.83
N PRO A 856 25.22 41.33 28.09
CA PRO A 856 26.04 41.08 29.25
C PRO A 856 26.21 39.59 29.51
N LYS A 857 27.40 39.28 30.01
CA LYS A 857 27.75 37.97 30.57
C LYS A 857 28.42 38.15 31.92
N ARG A 858 28.22 37.19 32.82
CA ARG A 858 28.59 37.23 34.24
C ARG A 858 29.37 35.97 34.64
N GLY A 859 29.92 35.96 35.85
CA GLY A 859 30.62 34.78 36.42
C GLY A 859 32.10 34.64 36.07
N ARG A 860 32.53 35.20 34.92
CA ARG A 860 33.86 34.99 34.30
C ARG A 860 34.05 33.55 33.81
N GLY A 861 34.75 33.38 32.70
CA GLY A 861 35.11 32.06 32.17
C GLY A 861 36.48 31.61 32.65
N TRP A 862 36.86 30.39 32.27
CA TRP A 862 38.23 29.90 32.41
C TRP A 862 39.20 30.90 31.74
N ALA A 863 40.26 31.31 32.47
CA ALA A 863 41.33 32.23 32.06
C ALA A 863 41.13 33.76 32.22
N ASP A 864 40.73 34.25 33.40
CA ASP A 864 40.78 35.70 33.73
C ASP A 864 41.71 36.02 34.95
N LEU A 865 41.94 37.31 35.22
CA LEU A 865 42.77 37.80 36.34
C LEU A 865 42.08 37.58 37.70
N PRO A 866 42.84 37.38 38.81
CA PRO A 866 42.24 37.07 40.11
C PRO A 866 41.28 38.12 40.63
N SER A 867 41.65 39.39 40.43
CA SER A 867 40.86 40.55 40.82
C SER A 867 39.49 40.62 40.15
N ARG A 868 39.24 39.80 39.12
CA ARG A 868 38.02 39.84 38.31
C ARG A 868 37.02 38.72 38.63
N TYR A 869 37.39 37.71 39.43
CA TYR A 869 36.45 36.69 39.93
C TYR A 869 35.63 37.26 41.09
N ASN A 870 34.67 38.13 40.76
CA ASN A 870 33.74 38.73 41.72
C ASN A 870 32.38 38.92 41.07
N VAL A 871 31.36 39.16 41.89
CA VAL A 871 29.99 39.27 41.37
C VAL A 871 29.74 40.58 40.63
N PHE A 872 30.58 41.60 40.75
CA PHE A 872 30.39 42.89 40.06
C PHE A 872 30.88 42.89 38.63
N SER A 873 31.80 41.98 38.34
CA SER A 873 32.44 41.85 37.06
C SER A 873 31.46 41.42 35.97
N ARG A 874 31.53 42.10 34.84
CA ARG A 874 30.75 41.76 33.65
C ARG A 874 31.62 41.81 32.41
N GLY A 875 31.27 40.98 31.45
CA GLY A 875 31.78 41.03 30.09
C GLY A 875 30.65 41.40 29.13
N MET A 876 31.01 41.76 27.91
CA MET A 876 30.05 41.93 26.81
C MET A 876 30.37 40.95 25.69
N ASN A 877 29.34 40.49 25.01
CA ASN A 877 29.42 39.82 23.71
C ASN A 877 28.45 40.52 22.76
N ARG A 878 28.76 40.50 21.46
CA ARG A 878 27.80 40.93 20.44
C ARG A 878 26.61 39.97 20.41
N PHE A 879 25.49 40.49 19.92
CA PHE A 879 24.20 39.79 19.79
C PHE A 879 24.29 38.41 19.13
N ASP A 880 25.10 38.28 18.08
CA ASP A 880 25.38 37.05 17.33
C ASP A 880 26.74 36.41 17.68
N GLY A 881 27.47 36.99 18.63
CA GLY A 881 28.78 36.55 19.06
C GLY A 881 28.75 35.18 19.74
N ARG A 882 29.73 34.34 19.42
CA ARG A 882 29.94 33.00 19.98
C ARG A 882 31.35 32.91 20.53
N GLY A 883 31.56 32.03 21.50
CA GLY A 883 32.93 31.69 21.87
C GLY A 883 33.06 30.55 22.88
N PRO A 884 34.25 29.92 22.91
CA PRO A 884 34.56 28.67 23.61
C PRO A 884 34.63 28.76 25.14
N ALA A 885 34.27 29.93 25.68
CA ALA A 885 34.29 30.22 27.10
C ALA A 885 32.97 30.85 27.57
N THR A 886 31.95 30.92 26.71
CA THR A 886 30.64 31.50 27.04
C THR A 886 29.55 30.46 26.89
N GLY A 887 28.97 30.07 28.01
CA GLY A 887 27.81 29.19 28.13
C GLY A 887 26.65 29.90 28.80
N LEU A 888 25.90 29.17 29.61
CA LEU A 888 24.78 29.72 30.36
C LEU A 888 24.41 28.91 31.60
N ARG A 889 23.75 29.60 32.52
CA ARG A 889 22.91 29.01 33.56
C ARG A 889 21.49 29.50 33.35
N PRO A 890 20.53 28.61 33.06
CA PRO A 890 19.17 29.05 32.79
C PRO A 890 18.44 29.38 34.08
N ALA A 891 17.47 30.28 33.97
CA ALA A 891 16.47 30.55 34.97
C ALA A 891 15.09 30.10 34.48
N ARG A 892 14.13 30.06 35.40
CA ARG A 892 12.72 29.79 35.09
C ARG A 892 11.81 30.71 35.88
N ARG A 893 10.80 31.25 35.22
CA ARG A 893 9.75 32.04 35.88
C ARG A 893 8.79 31.10 36.60
N LEU A 894 8.36 31.49 37.80
CA LEU A 894 7.32 30.78 38.55
C LEU A 894 5.94 31.10 37.96
N SER A 895 5.13 30.06 37.77
CA SER A 895 3.69 30.21 37.55
C SER A 895 3.02 30.36 38.92
N LEU A 896 2.57 31.56 39.25
CA LEU A 896 1.94 31.86 40.53
C LEU A 896 0.40 31.76 40.43
N GLU A 897 -0.28 31.47 41.54
CA GLU A 897 -1.74 31.59 41.60
C GLU A 897 -2.12 33.08 41.42
N GLU A 898 -2.86 33.40 40.36
CA GLU A 898 -3.42 34.74 40.19
C GLU A 898 -4.29 35.09 41.40
N SER A 899 -3.97 36.20 42.06
CA SER A 899 -4.80 36.74 43.13
C SER A 899 -6.18 37.12 42.57
N ALA A 900 -7.22 37.08 43.39
CA ALA A 900 -8.57 37.48 42.97
C ALA A 900 -8.63 38.94 42.45
N ASP A 901 -7.64 39.78 42.79
CA ASP A 901 -7.50 41.15 42.31
C ASP A 901 -6.87 41.25 40.91
N SER A 902 -5.95 40.37 40.53
CA SER A 902 -5.28 40.43 39.22
C SER A 902 -6.20 40.06 38.05
N ARG A 903 -7.25 39.26 38.28
CA ARG A 903 -8.27 38.96 37.26
C ARG A 903 -9.10 40.17 36.84
N ARG A 904 -9.26 41.18 37.72
CA ARG A 904 -10.03 42.40 37.41
C ARG A 904 -9.26 43.36 36.52
N THR A 905 -7.94 43.41 36.62
CA THR A 905 -7.09 44.27 35.80
C THR A 905 -6.73 43.62 34.46
N ALA A 906 -6.56 42.30 34.39
CA ALA A 906 -6.33 41.59 33.12
C ALA A 906 -7.54 41.65 32.16
N GLY A 907 -8.76 41.68 32.69
CA GLY A 907 -9.98 41.82 31.88
C GLY A 907 -10.10 43.14 31.11
N ALA A 908 -9.37 44.19 31.51
CA ALA A 908 -9.38 45.49 30.84
C ALA A 908 -8.28 45.63 29.76
N SER A 909 -7.24 44.78 29.75
CA SER A 909 -6.13 44.88 28.80
C SER A 909 -6.29 43.98 27.57
N ILE A 910 -7.17 42.98 27.62
CA ILE A 910 -7.39 42.03 26.51
C ILE A 910 -8.28 42.63 25.40
N GLU A 911 -9.01 43.72 25.66
CA GLU A 911 -9.83 44.41 24.65
C GLU A 911 -9.06 45.46 23.81
N SER A 912 -7.80 45.79 24.11
CA SER A 912 -7.04 46.80 23.35
C SER A 912 -5.93 46.25 22.45
N THR A 913 -5.86 44.94 22.23
CA THR A 913 -4.85 44.34 21.33
C THR A 913 -5.42 43.16 20.54
N ARG A 914 -6.63 43.35 20.00
CA ARG A 914 -7.16 42.55 18.88
C ARG A 914 -7.24 43.40 17.63
#